data_AF-F0H5V3-F1
#
_entry.id   AF-F0H5V3-F1
#
_cell.length_a   1.000
_cell.length_b   1.000
_cell.length_c   1.000
_cell.angle_alpha   90.00
_cell.angle_beta   90.00
_cell.angle_gamma   90.00
#
_symmetry.space_group_name_H-M   'P 1'
#
loop_
_entity.id
_entity.type
_entity.pdbx_description
1 polymer ?
#
loop_
_entity_poly.entity_id
_entity_poly.type
_entity_poly.pdbx_seq_one_letter_code
_entity_poly.pdbx_strand_id
1 'polypeptide(L)'
;MEDIRLGADLVRVGDNRLCLHTLSDTDDLPTSVSTDTRYERLSTDRSDCRLSFAAPVGLMLPCNHIYNQYLFIEDSDDNLQRFEKQARNMHSLARYSRSNQINEEWIQEYLNIAHSQGLTSIRAHFNVLAWSDDKEELRNIKNDVGSALALMECKPRHNTIDTATLYWAGIPGNAADFPSEESFYTFIEPALCFFTAETNYKDSLSPFGIKMADRLSGKPIHLDISDLPMKKGVITNRNKFILGPSGSGKSFFTNHMVRQYYEQGAHVLLVDTGNSYQGLCELIHRKTKGEDGVYFTYTDEHPISFNPFYTDDYFFDVEKRESICTLLLTLWKSADEHITKTEAGELGSAVNAYIELIRTDHTIVPCFNTFYEYLRDVYREDMEQRDIKVTLSDFNINNLLTTLKQYYRGGRYDFLLNSDKNIDLLSKRFIVFEIDQVKDNKDLFPVVTIIIMEAFINKMRRLKGIRKMILIEEAWKAIASANMADYIKYLYKTVRKYFGEAIVVTQEVDDIIQSPIVKESIINNSDCKILLDQRKYMTKFDGIQAMLGLSEKEKSQILSINQNNDPNRLYKEVWIGLGGMQSAVYATEVSMEEYLTYTTEETEKVEVMQRAEQLGGDIETAIRLLANEKRNNKKK
;
A
#
# COMPACT_ATOMS: atom_id res chain seq x y z
N MET A 1 -25.88 16.24 -28.50
CA MET A 1 -25.69 17.67 -28.18
C MET A 1 -26.95 18.10 -27.48
N GLU A 2 -26.81 18.77 -26.34
CA GLU A 2 -27.93 19.36 -25.61
C GLU A 2 -28.09 20.82 -26.03
N ASP A 3 -29.32 21.33 -26.03
CA ASP A 3 -29.62 22.72 -26.37
C ASP A 3 -29.14 23.66 -25.25
N ILE A 4 -28.47 24.75 -25.63
CA ILE A 4 -28.07 25.82 -24.69
C ILE A 4 -29.09 26.94 -24.76
N ARG A 5 -29.59 27.37 -23.60
CA ARG A 5 -30.46 28.55 -23.46
C ARG A 5 -29.77 29.58 -22.57
N LEU A 6 -29.38 30.70 -23.17
CA LEU A 6 -28.80 31.85 -22.50
C LEU A 6 -29.91 32.88 -22.27
N GLY A 7 -30.56 32.84 -21.11
CA GLY A 7 -31.53 33.84 -20.68
C GLY A 7 -30.93 34.78 -19.64
N ALA A 8 -31.46 36.00 -19.55
CA ALA A 8 -31.07 36.96 -18.51
C ALA A 8 -31.35 36.45 -17.10
N ASP A 9 -32.46 35.73 -16.90
CA ASP A 9 -32.87 35.23 -15.57
C ASP A 9 -32.43 33.78 -15.31
N LEU A 10 -32.06 33.05 -16.37
CA LEU A 10 -31.79 31.61 -16.28
C LEU A 10 -30.93 31.14 -17.46
N VAL A 11 -29.80 30.52 -17.13
CA VAL A 11 -28.97 29.79 -18.09
C VAL A 11 -29.20 28.29 -17.92
N ARG A 12 -29.41 27.59 -19.05
CA ARG A 12 -29.59 26.13 -19.06
C ARG A 12 -28.80 25.46 -20.18
N VAL A 13 -28.33 24.25 -19.90
CA VAL A 13 -27.76 23.31 -20.89
C VAL A 13 -28.56 22.03 -20.78
N GLY A 14 -29.35 21.71 -21.82
CA GLY A 14 -30.37 20.68 -21.73
C GLY A 14 -31.37 20.98 -20.60
N ASP A 15 -31.53 20.03 -19.69
CA ASP A 15 -32.37 20.22 -18.51
C ASP A 15 -31.64 20.85 -17.31
N ASN A 16 -30.30 20.87 -17.33
CA ASN A 16 -29.49 21.42 -16.25
C ASN A 16 -29.66 22.94 -16.17
N ARG A 17 -30.03 23.42 -14.99
CA ARG A 17 -30.10 24.84 -14.65
C ARG A 17 -28.80 25.24 -13.97
N LEU A 18 -28.18 26.32 -14.44
CA LEU A 18 -26.93 26.81 -13.87
C LEU A 18 -27.19 27.75 -12.69
N CYS A 19 -26.30 27.70 -11.71
CA CYS A 19 -26.20 28.62 -10.59
C CYS A 19 -24.74 29.07 -10.50
N LEU A 20 -24.52 30.38 -10.45
CA LEU A 20 -23.18 30.97 -10.47
C LEU A 20 -22.95 31.82 -9.23
N HIS A 21 -21.85 31.56 -8.54
CA HIS A 21 -21.34 32.44 -7.49
C HIS A 21 -20.00 33.02 -7.92
N THR A 22 -19.85 34.33 -7.78
CA THR A 22 -18.65 35.06 -8.21
C THR A 22 -17.92 35.68 -7.02
N LEU A 23 -16.60 35.78 -7.15
CA LEU A 23 -15.73 36.62 -6.35
C LEU A 23 -15.12 37.64 -7.32
N SER A 24 -15.85 38.73 -7.53
CA SER A 24 -15.52 39.77 -8.50
C SER A 24 -15.23 41.14 -7.88
N ASP A 25 -15.48 41.31 -6.58
CA ASP A 25 -15.22 42.54 -5.83
C ASP A 25 -14.28 42.28 -4.65
N THR A 26 -13.41 43.24 -4.33
CA THR A 26 -12.54 43.17 -3.15
C THR A 26 -13.32 43.09 -1.84
N ASP A 27 -14.54 43.64 -1.79
CA ASP A 27 -15.41 43.55 -0.61
C ASP A 27 -15.92 42.13 -0.34
N ASP A 28 -15.88 41.24 -1.35
CA ASP A 28 -16.28 39.84 -1.26
C ASP A 28 -15.14 38.93 -0.80
N LEU A 29 -13.92 39.45 -0.71
CA LEU A 29 -12.71 38.70 -0.34
C LEU A 29 -12.45 38.76 1.18
N PRO A 30 -11.70 37.78 1.73
CA PRO A 30 -11.25 37.83 3.10
C PRO A 30 -10.19 38.92 3.32
N THR A 31 -9.92 39.24 4.59
CA THR A 31 -8.87 40.21 4.96
C THR A 31 -7.47 39.69 4.70
N SER A 32 -7.28 38.37 4.65
CA SER A 32 -6.01 37.73 4.34
C SER A 32 -6.23 36.42 3.59
N VAL A 33 -5.26 36.07 2.74
CA VAL A 33 -5.24 34.80 2.02
C VAL A 33 -3.92 34.08 2.30
N SER A 34 -3.94 32.76 2.20
CA SER A 34 -2.78 31.89 2.39
C SER A 34 -2.66 30.89 1.24
N THR A 35 -1.49 30.28 1.08
CA THR A 35 -1.28 29.20 0.09
C THR A 35 -2.07 27.94 0.46
N ASP A 36 -2.27 27.72 1.75
CA ASP A 36 -2.89 26.53 2.31
C ASP A 36 -3.62 26.85 3.62
N THR A 37 -4.55 25.97 3.97
CA THR A 37 -5.31 25.99 5.22
C THR A 37 -5.25 24.62 5.88
N ARG A 38 -5.36 24.60 7.22
CA ARG A 38 -5.40 23.37 8.00
C ARG A 38 -6.78 22.73 7.87
N TYR A 39 -6.81 21.49 7.40
CA TYR A 39 -8.05 20.72 7.34
C TYR A 39 -8.24 19.90 8.62
N GLU A 40 -9.03 20.44 9.53
CA GLU A 40 -9.20 19.91 10.90
C GLU A 40 -9.62 18.45 10.93
N ARG A 41 -10.53 18.01 10.06
CA ARG A 41 -11.07 16.63 10.09
C ARG A 41 -10.00 15.55 9.83
N LEU A 42 -8.90 15.90 9.17
CA LEU A 42 -7.79 14.97 8.89
C LEU A 42 -6.50 15.35 9.63
N SER A 43 -6.53 16.42 10.42
CA SER A 43 -5.40 16.87 11.21
C SER A 43 -5.45 16.25 12.61
N THR A 44 -4.29 16.21 13.26
CA THR A 44 -4.15 15.80 14.67
C THR A 44 -3.29 16.82 15.41
N ASP A 45 -3.16 16.69 16.73
CA ASP A 45 -2.27 17.53 17.53
C ASP A 45 -0.78 17.42 17.13
N ARG A 46 -0.42 16.35 16.39
CA ARG A 46 0.95 16.06 15.97
C ARG A 46 1.17 16.16 14.47
N SER A 47 0.13 16.49 13.70
CA SER A 47 0.22 16.57 12.24
C SER A 47 -0.87 17.44 11.63
N ASP A 48 -0.47 18.34 10.74
CA ASP A 48 -1.41 19.11 9.94
C ASP A 48 -1.64 18.43 8.59
N CYS A 49 -2.90 18.12 8.29
CA CYS A 49 -3.33 17.88 6.93
C CYS A 49 -3.67 19.23 6.31
N ARG A 50 -2.85 19.69 5.36
CA ARG A 50 -3.02 20.99 4.74
C ARG A 50 -3.59 20.84 3.33
N LEU A 51 -4.58 21.65 3.03
CA LEU A 51 -5.21 21.74 1.72
C LEU A 51 -5.05 23.17 1.19
N SER A 52 -5.20 23.34 -0.11
CA SER A 52 -5.21 24.66 -0.77
C SER A 52 -6.25 25.56 -0.13
N PHE A 53 -6.00 26.86 -0.10
CA PHE A 53 -6.96 27.82 0.47
C PHE A 53 -8.35 27.74 -0.20
N ALA A 54 -8.38 27.51 -1.52
CA ALA A 54 -9.62 27.28 -2.26
C ALA A 54 -10.16 25.83 -2.25
N ALA A 55 -9.60 24.93 -1.44
CA ALA A 55 -10.08 23.54 -1.35
C ALA A 55 -11.59 23.39 -1.04
N PRO A 56 -12.24 24.25 -0.23
CA PRO A 56 -13.69 24.16 0.03
C PRO A 56 -14.56 24.19 -1.22
N VAL A 57 -14.17 24.96 -2.25
CA VAL A 57 -14.90 25.08 -3.53
C VAL A 57 -14.38 24.16 -4.63
N GLY A 58 -13.37 23.33 -4.32
CA GLY A 58 -12.86 22.28 -5.19
C GLY A 58 -13.49 20.92 -4.89
N LEU A 59 -12.66 19.89 -4.68
CA LEU A 59 -13.13 18.52 -4.45
C LEU A 59 -14.00 18.33 -3.20
N MET A 60 -14.00 19.29 -2.28
CA MET A 60 -14.77 19.25 -1.05
C MET A 60 -16.24 19.63 -1.24
N LEU A 61 -16.58 20.25 -2.37
CA LEU A 61 -17.94 20.67 -2.70
C LEU A 61 -18.72 19.47 -3.31
N PRO A 62 -19.71 18.90 -2.63
CA PRO A 62 -20.32 17.61 -2.99
C PRO A 62 -21.44 17.78 -4.04
N CYS A 63 -21.19 18.51 -5.12
CA CYS A 63 -22.15 18.71 -6.21
C CYS A 63 -21.45 18.80 -7.57
N ASN A 64 -22.24 18.76 -8.65
CA ASN A 64 -21.72 19.02 -9.98
C ASN A 64 -21.38 20.50 -10.11
N HIS A 65 -20.08 20.80 -10.26
CA HIS A 65 -19.61 22.17 -10.38
C HIS A 65 -18.32 22.28 -11.21
N ILE A 66 -18.03 23.50 -11.63
CA ILE A 66 -16.76 23.95 -12.21
C ILE A 66 -16.31 25.15 -11.38
N TYR A 67 -15.11 25.09 -10.82
CA TYR A 67 -14.45 26.23 -10.21
C TYR A 67 -13.51 26.87 -11.22
N ASN A 68 -13.83 28.07 -11.69
CA ASN A 68 -13.02 28.80 -12.66
C ASN A 68 -12.11 29.81 -11.96
N GLN A 69 -10.83 29.83 -12.35
CA GLN A 69 -9.83 30.78 -11.87
C GLN A 69 -9.25 31.56 -13.06
N TYR A 70 -9.50 32.87 -13.12
CA TYR A 70 -9.03 33.73 -14.20
C TYR A 70 -7.99 34.72 -13.69
N LEU A 71 -6.86 34.80 -14.39
CA LEU A 71 -5.83 35.81 -14.18
C LEU A 71 -5.64 36.59 -15.49
N PHE A 72 -5.82 37.90 -15.42
CA PHE A 72 -5.61 38.80 -16.54
C PHE A 72 -4.25 39.49 -16.36
N ILE A 73 -3.24 38.99 -17.06
CA ILE A 73 -1.89 39.54 -17.04
C ILE A 73 -1.84 40.69 -18.05
N GLU A 74 -1.99 41.90 -17.54
CA GLU A 74 -2.00 43.15 -18.30
C GLU A 74 -0.70 43.93 -18.10
N ASP A 75 -0.60 45.12 -18.71
CA ASP A 75 0.50 46.03 -18.44
C ASP A 75 0.35 46.63 -17.03
N SER A 76 1.25 46.20 -16.14
CA SER A 76 1.26 46.63 -14.74
C SER A 76 1.52 48.13 -14.61
N ASP A 77 2.36 48.73 -15.47
CA ASP A 77 2.68 50.15 -15.38
C ASP A 77 1.45 51.00 -15.73
N ASP A 78 0.68 50.57 -16.73
CA ASP A 78 -0.60 51.20 -17.09
C ASP A 78 -1.62 51.13 -15.94
N ASN A 79 -1.69 49.98 -15.24
CA ASN A 79 -2.57 49.80 -14.09
C ASN A 79 -2.18 50.73 -12.93
N LEU A 80 -0.89 50.82 -12.60
CA LEU A 80 -0.41 51.70 -11.54
C LEU A 80 -0.65 53.18 -11.89
N GLN A 81 -0.41 53.60 -13.14
CA GLN A 81 -0.72 54.96 -13.58
C GLN A 81 -2.21 55.32 -13.44
N ARG A 82 -3.12 54.36 -13.71
CA ARG A 82 -4.56 54.54 -13.48
C ARG A 82 -4.86 54.75 -12.00
N PHE A 83 -4.29 53.93 -11.12
CA PHE A 83 -4.46 54.07 -9.67
C PHE A 83 -3.90 55.37 -9.13
N GLU A 84 -2.73 55.81 -9.58
CA GLU A 84 -2.20 57.13 -9.20
C GLU A 84 -3.15 58.28 -9.60
N LYS A 85 -3.72 58.19 -10.80
CA LYS A 85 -4.70 59.19 -11.27
C LYS A 85 -5.96 59.16 -10.41
N GLN A 86 -6.45 57.97 -10.03
CA GLN A 86 -7.58 57.82 -9.13
C GLN A 86 -7.28 58.39 -7.73
N ALA A 87 -6.12 58.08 -7.14
CA ALA A 87 -5.69 58.62 -5.86
C ALA A 87 -5.63 60.15 -5.87
N ARG A 88 -5.02 60.76 -6.91
CA ARG A 88 -4.98 62.22 -7.07
C ARG A 88 -6.38 62.85 -7.13
N ASN A 89 -7.30 62.21 -7.85
CA ASN A 89 -8.69 62.67 -7.92
C ASN A 89 -9.39 62.56 -6.55
N MET A 90 -9.20 61.44 -5.84
CA MET A 90 -9.78 61.23 -4.51
C MET A 90 -9.21 62.22 -3.48
N HIS A 91 -7.91 62.51 -3.50
CA HIS A 91 -7.28 63.54 -2.66
C HIS A 91 -7.97 64.91 -2.82
N SER A 92 -8.31 65.28 -4.05
CA SER A 92 -9.01 66.55 -4.32
C SER A 92 -10.42 66.60 -3.74
N LEU A 93 -11.06 65.43 -3.56
CA LEU A 93 -12.43 65.25 -3.08
C LEU A 93 -12.52 64.77 -1.62
N ALA A 94 -11.40 64.39 -0.99
CA ALA A 94 -11.33 63.81 0.34
C ALA A 94 -11.84 64.77 1.44
N ARG A 95 -11.76 66.08 1.21
CA ARG A 95 -12.32 67.11 2.12
C ARG A 95 -13.85 67.05 2.27
N TYR A 96 -14.55 66.40 1.34
CA TYR A 96 -16.01 66.38 1.28
C TYR A 96 -16.63 65.04 1.73
N SER A 97 -15.84 63.97 1.85
CA SER A 97 -16.33 62.67 2.34
C SER A 97 -15.23 61.85 2.99
N ARG A 98 -15.52 61.31 4.18
CA ARG A 98 -14.65 60.35 4.89
C ARG A 98 -14.43 59.06 4.11
N SER A 99 -15.39 58.64 3.28
CA SER A 99 -15.24 57.44 2.43
C SER A 99 -14.16 57.63 1.36
N ASN A 100 -14.06 58.84 0.78
CA ASN A 100 -13.06 59.14 -0.24
C ASN A 100 -11.65 59.17 0.34
N GLN A 101 -11.51 59.64 1.59
CA GLN A 101 -10.23 59.61 2.30
C GLN A 101 -9.75 58.18 2.56
N ILE A 102 -10.65 57.28 2.99
CA ILE A 102 -10.30 55.87 3.23
C ILE A 102 -9.90 55.17 1.92
N ASN A 103 -10.66 55.38 0.84
CA ASN A 103 -10.34 54.79 -0.45
C ASN A 103 -9.01 55.30 -1.02
N GLU A 104 -8.70 56.58 -0.82
CA GLU A 104 -7.39 57.16 -1.18
C GLU A 104 -6.26 56.47 -0.41
N GLU A 105 -6.41 56.29 0.91
CA GLU A 105 -5.43 55.61 1.76
C GLU A 105 -5.17 54.17 1.25
N TRP A 106 -6.21 53.42 0.90
CA TRP A 106 -6.08 52.07 0.34
C TRP A 106 -5.40 52.02 -1.03
N ILE A 107 -5.72 52.94 -1.95
CA ILE A 107 -5.04 53.01 -3.25
C ILE A 107 -3.57 53.36 -3.05
N GLN A 108 -3.26 54.28 -2.14
CA GLN A 108 -1.87 54.65 -1.84
C GLN A 108 -1.10 53.48 -1.22
N GLU A 109 -1.74 52.69 -0.35
CA GLU A 109 -1.17 51.46 0.19
C GLU A 109 -0.88 50.44 -0.91
N TYR A 110 -1.84 50.21 -1.82
CA TYR A 110 -1.65 49.33 -2.98
C TYR A 110 -0.46 49.75 -3.85
N LEU A 111 -0.37 51.03 -4.21
CA LEU A 111 0.73 51.60 -5.00
C LEU A 111 2.08 51.43 -4.28
N ASN A 112 2.12 51.70 -2.98
CA ASN A 112 3.33 51.58 -2.18
C ASN A 112 3.81 50.11 -2.13
N ILE A 113 2.90 49.15 -1.95
CA ILE A 113 3.22 47.73 -1.95
C ILE A 113 3.74 47.31 -3.33
N ALA A 114 3.06 47.70 -4.41
CA ALA A 114 3.46 47.39 -5.78
C ALA A 114 4.90 47.84 -6.06
N HIS A 115 5.25 49.09 -5.73
CA HIS A 115 6.59 49.63 -5.97
C HIS A 115 7.65 49.09 -5.00
N SER A 116 7.33 48.99 -3.71
CA SER A 116 8.33 48.60 -2.69
C SER A 116 8.72 47.14 -2.77
N GLN A 117 7.79 46.26 -3.16
CA GLN A 117 8.01 44.82 -3.28
C GLN A 117 8.19 44.36 -4.73
N GLY A 118 7.97 45.24 -5.72
CA GLY A 118 8.08 44.93 -7.13
C GLY A 118 7.00 43.96 -7.63
N LEU A 119 5.79 44.04 -7.05
CA LEU A 119 4.69 43.14 -7.40
C LEU A 119 4.03 43.58 -8.71
N THR A 120 3.59 42.61 -9.51
CA THR A 120 2.90 42.86 -10.78
C THR A 120 1.40 43.03 -10.55
N SER A 121 0.86 44.19 -10.90
CA SER A 121 -0.57 44.49 -10.81
C SER A 121 -1.33 43.76 -11.92
N ILE A 122 -2.27 42.90 -11.54
CA ILE A 122 -3.12 42.11 -12.44
C ILE A 122 -4.59 42.26 -12.08
N ARG A 123 -5.50 41.79 -12.94
CA ARG A 123 -6.89 41.54 -12.55
C ARG A 123 -7.11 40.05 -12.32
N ALA A 124 -8.00 39.71 -11.40
CA ALA A 124 -8.40 38.35 -11.11
C ALA A 124 -9.93 38.22 -11.03
N HIS A 125 -10.42 37.01 -11.31
CA HIS A 125 -11.81 36.60 -11.06
C HIS A 125 -11.85 35.13 -10.68
N PHE A 126 -12.71 34.81 -9.73
CA PHE A 126 -12.97 33.43 -9.35
C PHE A 126 -14.48 33.20 -9.33
N ASN A 127 -14.92 32.05 -9.84
CA ASN A 127 -16.34 31.70 -9.74
C ASN A 127 -16.57 30.21 -9.62
N VAL A 128 -17.68 29.86 -8.96
CA VAL A 128 -18.20 28.50 -8.87
C VAL A 128 -19.48 28.42 -9.69
N LEU A 129 -19.40 27.70 -10.81
CA LEU A 129 -20.54 27.37 -11.66
C LEU A 129 -21.04 25.98 -11.30
N ALA A 130 -22.22 25.88 -10.70
CA ALA A 130 -22.84 24.61 -10.31
C ALA A 130 -24.17 24.39 -11.05
N TRP A 131 -24.65 23.15 -11.12
CA TRP A 131 -25.89 22.83 -11.85
C TRP A 131 -26.62 21.60 -11.35
N SER A 132 -27.92 21.55 -11.64
CA SER A 132 -28.79 20.38 -11.50
C SER A 132 -30.01 20.49 -12.45
N ASP A 133 -30.55 19.36 -12.88
CA ASP A 133 -31.81 19.25 -13.62
C ASP A 133 -33.04 19.29 -12.67
N ASP A 134 -32.85 19.04 -11.38
CA ASP A 134 -33.84 19.18 -10.32
C ASP A 134 -33.79 20.56 -9.63
N LYS A 135 -34.97 21.12 -9.36
CA LYS A 135 -35.07 22.47 -8.79
C LYS A 135 -34.81 22.52 -7.29
N GLU A 136 -35.19 21.47 -6.55
CA GLU A 136 -34.98 21.42 -5.10
C GLU A 136 -33.50 21.16 -4.80
N GLU A 137 -32.89 20.24 -5.54
CA GLU A 137 -31.46 19.98 -5.48
C GLU A 137 -30.65 21.22 -5.85
N LEU A 138 -31.00 21.94 -6.92
CA LEU A 138 -30.30 23.19 -7.28
C LEU A 138 -30.33 24.23 -6.15
N ARG A 139 -31.45 24.31 -5.42
CA ARG A 139 -31.55 25.20 -4.26
C ARG A 139 -30.62 24.78 -3.12
N ASN A 140 -30.46 23.48 -2.88
CA ASN A 140 -29.51 22.96 -1.91
C ASN A 140 -28.06 23.22 -2.36
N ILE A 141 -27.74 22.90 -3.61
CA ILE A 141 -26.43 23.18 -4.25
C ILE A 141 -26.06 24.66 -4.09
N LYS A 142 -27.01 25.57 -4.32
CA LYS A 142 -26.78 27.01 -4.13
C LYS A 142 -26.34 27.35 -2.70
N ASN A 143 -27.00 26.77 -1.70
CA ASN A 143 -26.63 26.98 -0.29
C ASN A 143 -25.27 26.35 0.04
N ASP A 144 -24.98 25.18 -0.55
CA ASP A 144 -23.72 24.47 -0.32
C ASP A 144 -22.53 25.24 -0.91
N VAL A 145 -22.68 25.78 -2.13
CA VAL A 145 -21.67 26.65 -2.76
C VAL A 145 -21.44 27.91 -1.92
N GLY A 146 -22.53 28.55 -1.47
CA GLY A 146 -22.42 29.72 -0.60
C GLY A 146 -21.72 29.40 0.72
N SER A 147 -22.00 28.24 1.31
CA SER A 147 -21.34 27.77 2.54
C SER A 147 -19.86 27.46 2.30
N ALA A 148 -19.50 26.88 1.15
CA ALA A 148 -18.13 26.59 0.80
C ALA A 148 -17.28 27.86 0.62
N LEU A 149 -17.83 28.90 -0.02
CA LEU A 149 -17.17 30.21 -0.13
C LEU A 149 -17.02 30.87 1.25
N ALA A 150 -18.01 30.75 2.13
CA ALA A 150 -17.93 31.27 3.48
C ALA A 150 -16.86 30.55 4.34
N LEU A 151 -16.56 29.27 4.08
CA LEU A 151 -15.43 28.57 4.71
C LEU A 151 -14.07 29.13 4.30
N MET A 152 -13.99 29.81 3.15
CA MET A 152 -12.83 30.59 2.72
C MET A 152 -12.87 32.04 3.24
N GLU A 153 -13.79 32.35 4.16
CA GLU A 153 -14.08 33.70 4.66
C GLU A 153 -14.48 34.71 3.57
N CYS A 154 -14.88 34.22 2.39
CA CYS A 154 -15.39 35.03 1.30
C CYS A 154 -16.89 35.28 1.48
N LYS A 155 -17.39 36.42 0.98
CA LYS A 155 -18.83 36.68 0.92
C LYS A 155 -19.41 36.06 -0.35
N PRO A 156 -20.35 35.11 -0.24
CA PRO A 156 -20.91 34.46 -1.42
C PRO A 156 -21.85 35.39 -2.18
N ARG A 157 -21.45 35.82 -3.38
CA ARG A 157 -22.29 36.62 -4.27
C ARG A 157 -22.90 35.74 -5.36
N HIS A 158 -24.21 35.53 -5.29
CA HIS A 158 -24.94 34.80 -6.34
C HIS A 158 -25.21 35.73 -7.53
N ASN A 159 -24.47 35.55 -8.63
CA ASN A 159 -24.64 36.34 -9.83
C ASN A 159 -25.85 35.83 -10.64
N THR A 160 -26.79 36.73 -10.93
CA THR A 160 -28.00 36.44 -11.72
C THR A 160 -28.02 37.17 -13.05
N ILE A 161 -27.12 38.13 -13.27
CA ILE A 161 -27.15 39.04 -14.41
C ILE A 161 -26.14 38.55 -15.46
N ASP A 162 -24.90 38.31 -15.05
CA ASP A 162 -23.80 38.01 -15.97
C ASP A 162 -23.57 36.52 -16.18
N THR A 163 -24.45 35.65 -15.67
CA THR A 163 -24.29 34.20 -15.75
C THR A 163 -24.13 33.71 -17.19
N ALA A 164 -24.89 34.27 -18.13
CA ALA A 164 -24.77 33.92 -19.54
C ALA A 164 -23.41 34.35 -20.13
N THR A 165 -22.98 35.57 -19.82
CA THR A 165 -21.73 36.15 -20.31
C THR A 165 -20.52 35.42 -19.71
N LEU A 166 -20.50 35.17 -18.41
CA LEU A 166 -19.42 34.45 -17.72
C LEU A 166 -19.35 32.99 -18.14
N TYR A 167 -20.49 32.32 -18.34
CA TYR A 167 -20.51 30.99 -18.95
C TYR A 167 -19.87 31.00 -20.35
N TRP A 168 -20.25 31.98 -21.19
CA TRP A 168 -19.71 32.11 -22.54
C TRP A 168 -18.21 32.41 -22.57
N ALA A 169 -17.76 33.34 -21.72
CA ALA A 169 -16.36 33.74 -21.59
C ALA A 169 -15.47 32.62 -21.02
N GLY A 170 -16.05 31.69 -20.25
CA GLY A 170 -15.37 30.50 -19.74
C GLY A 170 -15.09 29.43 -20.79
N ILE A 171 -15.68 29.52 -21.99
CA ILE A 171 -15.40 28.60 -23.09
C ILE A 171 -14.02 28.94 -23.68
N PRO A 172 -13.11 27.95 -23.87
CA PRO A 172 -11.81 28.19 -24.47
C PRO A 172 -11.91 28.94 -25.81
N GLY A 173 -11.19 30.07 -25.90
CA GLY A 173 -11.21 30.97 -27.06
C GLY A 173 -12.10 32.21 -26.92
N ASN A 174 -13.01 32.25 -25.94
CA ASN A 174 -13.95 33.37 -25.75
C ASN A 174 -13.55 34.34 -24.64
N ALA A 175 -12.33 34.24 -24.09
CA ALA A 175 -11.90 35.05 -22.96
C ALA A 175 -11.89 36.57 -23.23
N ALA A 176 -11.87 36.99 -24.50
CA ALA A 176 -11.97 38.39 -24.90
C ALA A 176 -13.34 39.03 -24.58
N ASP A 177 -14.41 38.21 -24.47
CA ASP A 177 -15.76 38.65 -24.12
C ASP A 177 -15.98 38.70 -22.59
N PHE A 178 -14.92 38.52 -21.79
CA PHE A 178 -15.03 38.53 -20.33
C PHE A 178 -15.42 39.94 -19.82
N PRO A 179 -16.49 40.08 -19.02
CA PRO A 179 -16.95 41.38 -18.55
C PRO A 179 -15.96 41.98 -17.56
N SER A 180 -15.41 43.16 -17.87
CA SER A 180 -14.38 43.82 -17.04
C SER A 180 -14.83 44.13 -15.62
N GLU A 181 -16.13 44.40 -15.43
CA GLU A 181 -16.76 44.69 -14.14
C GLU A 181 -16.82 43.45 -13.23
N GLU A 182 -16.71 42.24 -13.78
CA GLU A 182 -16.65 40.99 -13.00
C GLU A 182 -15.20 40.56 -12.75
N SER A 183 -14.33 41.52 -12.41
CA SER A 183 -12.95 41.25 -12.02
C SER A 183 -12.44 42.36 -11.12
N PHE A 184 -11.49 42.04 -10.25
CA PHE A 184 -10.87 43.00 -9.34
C PHE A 184 -9.36 43.05 -9.53
N TYR A 185 -8.74 44.18 -9.18
CA TYR A 185 -7.29 44.32 -9.22
C TYR A 185 -6.64 43.71 -7.98
N THR A 186 -5.54 43.01 -8.19
CA THR A 186 -4.74 42.38 -7.14
C THR A 186 -3.30 42.21 -7.63
N PHE A 187 -2.50 41.41 -6.92
CA PHE A 187 -1.17 40.98 -7.34
C PHE A 187 -1.19 39.49 -7.69
N ILE A 188 -0.13 39.01 -8.35
CA ILE A 188 -0.03 37.60 -8.75
C ILE A 188 -0.08 36.68 -7.52
N GLU A 189 0.63 37.02 -6.45
CA GLU A 189 0.80 36.15 -5.28
C GLU A 189 -0.52 35.90 -4.52
N PRO A 190 -1.32 36.93 -4.13
CA PRO A 190 -2.63 36.70 -3.53
C PRO A 190 -3.62 36.00 -4.47
N ALA A 191 -3.54 36.26 -5.78
CA ALA A 191 -4.43 35.62 -6.75
C ALA A 191 -4.16 34.11 -6.87
N LEU A 192 -2.89 33.70 -6.79
CA LEU A 192 -2.51 32.28 -6.80
C LEU A 192 -2.98 31.50 -5.58
N CYS A 193 -3.24 32.16 -4.43
CA CYS A 193 -3.82 31.51 -3.25
C CYS A 193 -5.23 30.93 -3.52
N PHE A 194 -5.97 31.46 -4.50
CA PHE A 194 -7.28 30.95 -4.87
C PHE A 194 -7.22 29.72 -5.82
N PHE A 195 -6.04 29.22 -6.16
CA PHE A 195 -5.94 28.02 -6.98
C PHE A 195 -6.13 26.76 -6.14
N THR A 196 -6.80 25.76 -6.71
CA THR A 196 -6.89 24.42 -6.11
C THR A 196 -5.75 23.54 -6.59
N ALA A 197 -5.06 22.86 -5.67
CA ALA A 197 -3.97 21.93 -5.98
C ALA A 197 -4.38 20.46 -5.80
N GLU A 198 -5.58 20.20 -5.25
CA GLU A 198 -6.11 18.85 -5.05
C GLU A 198 -6.65 18.26 -6.35
N THR A 199 -6.42 16.97 -6.55
CA THR A 199 -6.99 16.21 -7.67
C THR A 199 -7.58 14.91 -7.16
N ASN A 200 -8.59 14.41 -7.88
CA ASN A 200 -9.11 13.07 -7.66
C ASN A 200 -8.01 12.02 -7.86
N TYR A 201 -8.15 10.91 -7.16
CA TYR A 201 -7.42 9.69 -7.43
C TYR A 201 -7.67 9.23 -8.88
N LYS A 202 -6.69 8.53 -9.45
CA LYS A 202 -6.75 8.05 -10.82
C LYS A 202 -6.49 6.55 -10.85
N ASP A 203 -7.25 5.87 -11.70
CA ASP A 203 -6.99 4.47 -12.01
C ASP A 203 -5.60 4.31 -12.65
N SER A 204 -4.93 3.23 -12.27
CA SER A 204 -3.76 2.75 -12.96
C SER A 204 -4.13 2.22 -14.34
N LEU A 205 -3.30 2.49 -15.34
CA LEU A 205 -3.42 1.89 -16.66
C LEU A 205 -2.85 0.46 -16.72
N SER A 206 -2.31 -0.03 -15.62
CA SER A 206 -1.72 -1.36 -15.55
C SER A 206 -2.81 -2.44 -15.58
N PRO A 207 -2.63 -3.54 -16.32
CA PRO A 207 -3.53 -4.69 -16.23
C PRO A 207 -3.44 -5.38 -14.87
N PHE A 208 -2.36 -5.14 -14.12
CA PHE A 208 -2.16 -5.67 -12.77
C PHE A 208 -2.47 -4.60 -11.72
N GLY A 209 -3.15 -4.95 -10.64
CA GLY A 209 -3.41 -4.03 -9.54
C GLY A 209 -4.34 -4.57 -8.47
N ILE A 210 -4.70 -3.72 -7.52
CA ILE A 210 -5.64 -3.99 -6.44
C ILE A 210 -6.77 -2.98 -6.51
N LYS A 211 -8.00 -3.46 -6.39
CA LYS A 211 -9.18 -2.62 -6.24
C LYS A 211 -9.23 -2.09 -4.83
N MET A 212 -9.21 -0.78 -4.71
CA MET A 212 -9.32 -0.01 -3.47
C MET A 212 -10.47 1.00 -3.63
N ALA A 213 -10.71 1.84 -2.64
CA ALA A 213 -11.62 2.96 -2.74
C ALA A 213 -10.91 4.29 -2.46
N ASP A 214 -11.40 5.36 -3.11
CA ASP A 214 -11.08 6.73 -2.75
C ASP A 214 -11.55 6.98 -1.32
N ARG A 215 -10.66 7.54 -0.49
CA ARG A 215 -10.99 7.84 0.90
C ARG A 215 -12.08 8.91 1.05
N LEU A 216 -12.15 9.87 0.11
CA LEU A 216 -13.09 10.98 0.16
C LEU A 216 -14.43 10.59 -0.46
N SER A 217 -14.42 10.20 -1.75
CA SER A 217 -15.65 9.93 -2.48
C SER A 217 -16.19 8.51 -2.34
N GLY A 218 -15.37 7.57 -1.88
CA GLY A 218 -15.69 6.14 -1.86
C GLY A 218 -15.75 5.47 -3.22
N LYS A 219 -15.41 6.18 -4.29
CA LYS A 219 -15.37 5.60 -5.63
C LYS A 219 -14.32 4.50 -5.69
N PRO A 220 -14.62 3.34 -6.29
CA PRO A 220 -13.62 2.31 -6.53
C PRO A 220 -12.47 2.83 -7.40
N ILE A 221 -11.25 2.42 -7.08
CA ILE A 221 -10.03 2.75 -7.81
C ILE A 221 -9.27 1.45 -8.10
N HIS A 222 -8.79 1.31 -9.33
CA HIS A 222 -7.80 0.30 -9.69
C HIS A 222 -6.38 0.82 -9.43
N LEU A 223 -5.71 0.30 -8.42
CA LEU A 223 -4.40 0.77 -7.97
C LEU A 223 -3.30 -0.24 -8.32
N ASP A 224 -2.23 0.19 -9.00
CA ASP A 224 -1.03 -0.64 -9.18
C ASP A 224 0.11 -0.11 -8.32
N ILE A 225 0.57 -0.96 -7.40
CA ILE A 225 1.69 -0.68 -6.49
C ILE A 225 2.97 -1.43 -6.88
N SER A 226 3.03 -1.96 -8.10
CA SER A 226 4.13 -2.82 -8.58
C SER A 226 4.58 -2.49 -10.00
N ASP A 227 3.76 -2.67 -11.04
CA ASP A 227 4.26 -2.73 -12.42
C ASP A 227 4.38 -1.38 -13.09
N LEU A 228 3.32 -0.58 -13.08
CA LEU A 228 3.32 0.77 -13.64
C LEU A 228 4.28 1.70 -12.88
N PRO A 229 4.34 1.69 -11.54
CA PRO A 229 5.37 2.45 -10.82
C PRO A 229 6.79 2.04 -11.23
N MET A 230 7.06 0.74 -11.41
CA MET A 230 8.38 0.28 -11.84
C MET A 230 8.71 0.70 -13.27
N LYS A 231 7.74 0.62 -14.20
CA LYS A 231 7.89 1.10 -15.58
C LYS A 231 8.16 2.60 -15.65
N LYS A 232 7.59 3.39 -14.73
CA LYS A 232 7.80 4.84 -14.62
C LYS A 232 9.07 5.21 -13.87
N GLY A 233 9.82 4.25 -13.33
CA GLY A 233 11.01 4.50 -12.53
C GLY A 233 10.72 5.08 -11.13
N VAL A 234 9.48 5.00 -10.65
CA VAL A 234 9.10 5.42 -9.28
C VAL A 234 9.63 4.44 -8.25
N ILE A 235 9.66 3.15 -8.60
CA ILE A 235 10.25 2.08 -7.79
C ILE A 235 11.24 1.26 -8.63
N THR A 236 12.22 0.66 -7.98
CA THR A 236 13.29 -0.17 -8.54
C THR A 236 13.10 -1.67 -8.24
N ASN A 237 12.31 -1.99 -7.23
CA ASN A 237 11.91 -3.34 -6.87
C ASN A 237 10.42 -3.38 -6.48
N ARG A 238 9.83 -4.58 -6.45
CA ARG A 238 8.43 -4.80 -6.08
C ARG A 238 8.23 -5.19 -4.62
N ASN A 239 9.32 -5.30 -3.85
CA ASN A 239 9.24 -5.78 -2.48
C ASN A 239 8.44 -4.79 -1.62
N LYS A 240 7.76 -5.32 -0.61
CA LYS A 240 6.85 -4.54 0.23
C LYS A 240 7.16 -4.74 1.70
N PHE A 241 6.91 -3.69 2.46
CA PHE A 241 6.94 -3.72 3.91
C PHE A 241 5.61 -3.21 4.44
N ILE A 242 4.92 -4.02 5.23
CA ILE A 242 3.61 -3.71 5.81
C ILE A 242 3.75 -3.58 7.33
N LEU A 243 3.41 -2.42 7.86
CA LEU A 243 3.43 -2.13 9.29
C LEU A 243 2.05 -1.71 9.80
N GLY A 244 1.56 -2.40 10.82
CA GLY A 244 0.29 -2.06 11.46
C GLY A 244 0.18 -2.65 12.86
N PRO A 245 -0.10 -1.85 13.90
CA PRO A 245 -0.36 -2.37 15.24
C PRO A 245 -1.49 -3.42 15.25
N SER A 246 -1.54 -4.25 16.29
CA SER A 246 -2.65 -5.19 16.49
C SER A 246 -4.02 -4.48 16.42
N GLY A 247 -4.97 -5.06 15.68
CA GLY A 247 -6.30 -4.50 15.44
C GLY A 247 -6.39 -3.38 14.39
N SER A 248 -5.27 -2.97 13.77
CA SER A 248 -5.27 -1.95 12.71
C SER A 248 -5.92 -2.41 11.39
N GLY A 249 -6.18 -3.72 11.24
CA GLY A 249 -6.72 -4.31 10.00
C GLY A 249 -5.65 -4.91 9.09
N LYS A 250 -4.45 -5.20 9.63
CA LYS A 250 -3.27 -5.68 8.88
C LYS A 250 -3.58 -6.93 8.06
N SER A 251 -3.97 -8.02 8.71
CA SER A 251 -4.26 -9.30 8.04
C SER A 251 -5.49 -9.21 7.13
N PHE A 252 -6.44 -8.32 7.43
CA PHE A 252 -7.59 -8.04 6.57
C PHE A 252 -7.20 -7.38 5.24
N PHE A 253 -6.40 -6.30 5.30
CA PHE A 253 -5.84 -5.66 4.11
C PHE A 253 -4.98 -6.64 3.31
N THR A 254 -4.14 -7.40 4.00
CA THR A 254 -3.26 -8.37 3.35
C THR A 254 -4.06 -9.45 2.63
N ASN A 255 -5.08 -10.04 3.25
CA ASN A 255 -6.00 -10.99 2.60
C ASN A 255 -6.59 -10.42 1.31
N HIS A 256 -7.08 -9.16 1.36
CA HIS A 256 -7.63 -8.47 0.20
C HIS A 256 -6.61 -8.27 -0.94
N MET A 257 -5.37 -7.92 -0.59
CA MET A 257 -4.28 -7.76 -1.56
C MET A 257 -3.88 -9.11 -2.19
N VAL A 258 -3.63 -10.13 -1.37
CA VAL A 258 -3.11 -11.43 -1.84
C VAL A 258 -4.13 -12.22 -2.64
N ARG A 259 -5.43 -12.11 -2.31
CA ARG A 259 -6.50 -12.68 -3.15
C ARG A 259 -6.45 -12.10 -4.56
N GLN A 260 -6.37 -10.78 -4.68
CA GLN A 260 -6.35 -10.12 -5.99
C GLN A 260 -5.11 -10.49 -6.79
N TYR A 261 -3.95 -10.61 -6.14
CA TYR A 261 -2.73 -11.09 -6.78
C TYR A 261 -2.90 -12.52 -7.31
N TYR A 262 -3.48 -13.41 -6.50
CA TYR A 262 -3.78 -14.79 -6.90
C TYR A 262 -4.75 -14.84 -8.09
N GLU A 263 -5.84 -14.06 -8.04
CA GLU A 263 -6.83 -13.96 -9.13
C GLU A 263 -6.22 -13.47 -10.45
N GLN A 264 -5.14 -12.69 -10.37
CA GLN A 264 -4.37 -12.18 -11.51
C GLN A 264 -3.20 -13.11 -11.91
N GLY A 265 -3.19 -14.36 -11.43
CA GLY A 265 -2.25 -15.40 -11.87
C GLY A 265 -0.92 -15.43 -11.11
N ALA A 266 -0.78 -14.69 -10.00
CA ALA A 266 0.41 -14.80 -9.15
C ALA A 266 0.43 -16.14 -8.39
N HIS A 267 1.63 -16.69 -8.19
CA HIS A 267 1.86 -17.74 -7.21
C HIS A 267 2.20 -17.09 -5.87
N VAL A 268 1.33 -17.31 -4.90
CA VAL A 268 1.36 -16.76 -3.54
C VAL A 268 1.80 -17.87 -2.58
N LEU A 269 2.86 -17.60 -1.84
CA LEU A 269 3.32 -18.42 -0.71
C LEU A 269 3.29 -17.54 0.54
N LEU A 270 2.45 -17.89 1.51
CA LEU A 270 2.27 -17.17 2.76
C LEU A 270 2.90 -17.96 3.90
N VAL A 271 3.61 -17.28 4.77
CA VAL A 271 4.05 -17.77 6.07
C VAL A 271 3.24 -17.02 7.11
N ASP A 272 2.31 -17.73 7.74
CA ASP A 272 1.32 -17.19 8.66
C ASP A 272 1.65 -17.57 10.10
N THR A 273 1.26 -16.69 11.01
CA THR A 273 1.21 -16.94 12.45
C THR A 273 -0.15 -16.50 12.95
N GLY A 274 -1.05 -17.44 13.22
CA GLY A 274 -2.36 -17.16 13.82
C GLY A 274 -3.57 -17.41 12.93
N ASN A 275 -3.46 -18.24 11.89
CA ASN A 275 -4.58 -18.71 11.06
C ASN A 275 -5.42 -17.57 10.44
N SER A 276 -4.76 -16.50 10.02
CA SER A 276 -5.40 -15.33 9.39
C SER A 276 -5.74 -15.57 7.93
N TYR A 277 -5.06 -16.50 7.25
CA TYR A 277 -5.30 -16.80 5.84
C TYR A 277 -6.04 -18.11 5.59
N GLN A 278 -6.43 -18.83 6.65
CA GLN A 278 -7.13 -20.12 6.54
C GLN A 278 -8.42 -20.01 5.72
N GLY A 279 -9.28 -19.03 6.03
CA GLY A 279 -10.57 -18.86 5.35
C GLY A 279 -10.43 -18.64 3.84
N LEU A 280 -9.50 -17.78 3.43
CA LEU A 280 -9.21 -17.55 2.01
C LEU A 280 -8.60 -18.80 1.34
N CYS A 281 -7.67 -19.48 2.01
CA CYS A 281 -7.03 -20.68 1.48
C CYS A 281 -8.03 -21.82 1.26
N GLU A 282 -8.92 -22.07 2.22
CA GLU A 282 -9.96 -23.08 2.13
C GLU A 282 -10.98 -22.77 1.02
N LEU A 283 -11.35 -21.49 0.86
CA LEU A 283 -12.23 -21.07 -0.22
C LEU A 283 -11.60 -21.37 -1.60
N ILE A 284 -10.31 -21.03 -1.78
CA ILE A 284 -9.56 -21.35 -2.99
C ILE A 284 -9.48 -22.86 -3.20
N HIS A 285 -9.16 -23.62 -2.14
CA HIS A 285 -9.08 -25.08 -2.18
C HIS A 285 -10.35 -25.70 -2.72
N ARG A 286 -11.50 -25.31 -2.19
CA ARG A 286 -12.80 -25.87 -2.58
C ARG A 286 -13.20 -25.45 -3.98
N LYS A 287 -13.03 -24.16 -4.31
CA LYS A 287 -13.36 -23.61 -5.64
C LYS A 287 -12.57 -24.31 -6.75
N THR A 288 -11.33 -24.67 -6.47
CA THR A 288 -10.43 -25.35 -7.41
C THR A 288 -10.38 -26.87 -7.22
N LYS A 289 -11.20 -27.43 -6.34
CA LYS A 289 -11.26 -28.87 -6.03
C LYS A 289 -9.88 -29.45 -5.66
N GLY A 290 -9.08 -28.69 -4.92
CA GLY A 290 -7.74 -29.06 -4.47
C GLY A 290 -6.63 -28.84 -5.49
N GLU A 291 -6.92 -28.28 -6.67
CA GLU A 291 -5.89 -27.87 -7.63
C GLU A 291 -5.00 -26.76 -7.05
N ASP A 292 -5.59 -25.77 -6.37
CA ASP A 292 -4.91 -24.71 -5.61
C ASP A 292 -5.38 -24.69 -4.15
N GLY A 293 -4.83 -23.80 -3.32
CA GLY A 293 -5.22 -23.65 -1.91
C GLY A 293 -4.68 -24.80 -1.06
N VAL A 294 -3.40 -24.72 -0.70
CA VAL A 294 -2.76 -25.71 0.19
C VAL A 294 -2.44 -25.03 1.51
N TYR A 295 -3.05 -25.53 2.58
CA TYR A 295 -2.83 -25.06 3.94
C TYR A 295 -2.01 -26.09 4.71
N PHE A 296 -0.78 -25.74 5.08
CA PHE A 296 0.08 -26.53 5.94
C PHE A 296 -0.01 -26.01 7.37
N THR A 297 -0.43 -26.86 8.28
CA THR A 297 -0.30 -26.64 9.73
C THR A 297 0.43 -27.84 10.31
N TYR A 298 1.30 -27.61 11.28
CA TYR A 298 1.85 -28.70 12.05
C TYR A 298 0.75 -29.29 12.95
N THR A 299 0.61 -30.61 12.96
CA THR A 299 -0.12 -31.38 13.97
C THR A 299 0.65 -32.69 14.20
N ASP A 300 0.49 -33.32 15.37
CA ASP A 300 1.15 -34.60 15.64
C ASP A 300 0.68 -35.71 14.69
N GLU A 301 -0.55 -35.61 14.19
CA GLU A 301 -1.17 -36.57 13.25
C GLU A 301 -0.74 -36.32 11.78
N HIS A 302 -0.51 -35.05 11.43
CA HIS A 302 -0.08 -34.61 10.11
C HIS A 302 1.11 -33.66 10.23
N PRO A 303 2.31 -34.19 10.49
CA PRO A 303 3.50 -33.35 10.55
C PRO A 303 3.84 -32.80 9.16
N ILE A 304 4.41 -31.60 9.15
CA ILE A 304 5.03 -31.05 7.95
C ILE A 304 6.24 -31.93 7.63
N SER A 305 6.26 -32.52 6.44
CA SER A 305 7.35 -33.36 5.95
C SER A 305 7.74 -32.95 4.54
N PHE A 306 9.01 -33.11 4.20
CA PHE A 306 9.57 -32.76 2.90
C PHE A 306 10.75 -33.70 2.57
N ASN A 307 11.18 -33.75 1.31
CA ASN A 307 12.37 -34.48 0.92
C ASN A 307 13.35 -33.55 0.18
N PRO A 308 14.46 -33.13 0.84
CA PRO A 308 15.41 -32.20 0.25
C PRO A 308 16.18 -32.76 -0.95
N PHE A 309 16.28 -34.09 -1.05
CA PHE A 309 16.95 -34.77 -2.14
C PHE A 309 16.00 -35.17 -3.27
N TYR A 310 14.73 -34.77 -3.23
CA TYR A 310 13.79 -35.04 -4.31
C TYR A 310 13.75 -33.90 -5.35
N THR A 311 13.79 -34.28 -6.62
CA THR A 311 13.47 -33.44 -7.79
C THR A 311 12.87 -34.35 -8.87
N ASP A 312 11.84 -33.90 -9.59
CA ASP A 312 11.16 -34.75 -10.58
C ASP A 312 12.08 -35.14 -11.76
N ASP A 313 13.09 -34.31 -12.04
CA ASP A 313 13.99 -34.39 -13.19
C ASP A 313 15.44 -34.73 -12.80
N TYR A 314 15.70 -35.07 -11.53
CA TYR A 314 17.06 -35.29 -10.98
C TYR A 314 18.03 -34.12 -11.25
N PHE A 315 17.48 -32.91 -11.42
CA PHE A 315 18.26 -31.71 -11.69
C PHE A 315 18.49 -30.90 -10.42
N PHE A 316 19.76 -30.86 -9.98
CA PHE A 316 20.22 -30.11 -8.82
C PHE A 316 21.14 -28.99 -9.26
N ASP A 317 20.62 -27.77 -9.37
CA ASP A 317 21.45 -26.59 -9.64
C ASP A 317 22.32 -26.21 -8.42
N VAL A 318 23.21 -25.24 -8.60
CA VAL A 318 24.13 -24.78 -7.55
C VAL A 318 23.37 -24.32 -6.30
N GLU A 319 22.24 -23.65 -6.48
CA GLU A 319 21.46 -23.10 -5.36
C GLU A 319 20.69 -24.17 -4.60
N LYS A 320 20.16 -25.19 -5.29
CA LYS A 320 19.56 -26.37 -4.66
C LYS A 320 20.61 -27.14 -3.85
N ARG A 321 21.83 -27.27 -4.36
CA ARG A 321 22.95 -27.88 -3.63
C ARG A 321 23.30 -27.06 -2.39
N GLU A 322 23.43 -25.75 -2.53
CA GLU A 322 23.66 -24.83 -1.41
C GLU A 322 22.52 -24.85 -0.39
N SER A 323 21.25 -24.93 -0.82
CA SER A 323 20.10 -25.00 0.09
C SER A 323 20.09 -26.29 0.92
N ILE A 324 20.43 -27.43 0.30
CA ILE A 324 20.60 -28.70 1.02
C ILE A 324 21.77 -28.59 2.01
N CYS A 325 22.88 -27.97 1.62
CA CYS A 325 24.02 -27.76 2.52
C CYS A 325 23.64 -26.90 3.72
N THR A 326 22.98 -25.76 3.49
CA THR A 326 22.51 -24.88 4.57
C THR A 326 21.50 -25.60 5.46
N LEU A 327 20.60 -26.41 4.89
CA LEU A 327 19.68 -27.23 5.67
C LEU A 327 20.45 -28.12 6.64
N LEU A 328 21.40 -28.90 6.13
CA LEU A 328 22.19 -29.83 6.92
C LEU A 328 23.08 -29.12 7.95
N LEU A 329 23.66 -27.96 7.60
CA LEU A 329 24.42 -27.13 8.54
C LEU A 329 23.54 -26.63 9.69
N THR A 330 22.33 -26.18 9.37
CA THR A 330 21.35 -25.68 10.36
C THR A 330 20.82 -26.80 11.26
N LEU A 331 20.71 -28.02 10.72
CA LEU A 331 20.37 -29.22 11.50
C LEU A 331 21.51 -29.68 12.41
N TRP A 332 22.76 -29.44 11.99
CA TRP A 332 23.94 -29.86 12.72
C TRP A 332 24.33 -28.89 13.84
N LYS A 333 24.27 -27.58 13.56
CA LYS A 333 24.79 -26.52 14.42
C LYS A 333 23.66 -25.67 14.98
N SER A 334 23.76 -25.36 16.27
CA SER A 334 22.86 -24.40 16.90
C SER A 334 23.09 -22.98 16.36
N ALA A 335 22.11 -22.10 16.52
CA ALA A 335 22.19 -20.71 16.02
C ALA A 335 23.35 -19.89 16.64
N ASP A 336 23.86 -20.33 17.79
CA ASP A 336 24.95 -19.68 18.52
C ASP A 336 26.35 -20.25 18.16
N GLU A 337 26.39 -21.33 17.37
CA GLU A 337 27.64 -21.96 16.93
C GLU A 337 28.11 -21.39 15.60
N HIS A 338 29.35 -20.91 15.57
CA HIS A 338 29.97 -20.41 14.35
C HIS A 338 30.35 -21.57 13.42
N ILE A 339 29.77 -21.60 12.21
CA ILE A 339 30.12 -22.56 11.16
C ILE A 339 31.44 -22.11 10.51
N THR A 340 32.46 -22.97 10.53
CA THR A 340 33.73 -22.68 9.86
C THR A 340 33.64 -22.89 8.35
N LYS A 341 34.51 -22.23 7.58
CA LYS A 341 34.60 -22.44 6.12
C LYS A 341 34.91 -23.90 5.76
N THR A 342 35.68 -24.59 6.61
CA THR A 342 36.03 -26.00 6.40
C THR A 342 34.82 -26.89 6.61
N GLU A 343 34.03 -26.67 7.67
CA GLU A 343 32.79 -27.42 7.91
C GLU A 343 31.79 -27.27 6.77
N ALA A 344 31.58 -26.04 6.29
CA ALA A 344 30.72 -25.78 5.15
C ALA A 344 31.25 -26.42 3.86
N GLY A 345 32.56 -26.35 3.62
CA GLY A 345 33.20 -26.93 2.44
C GLY A 345 33.14 -28.47 2.40
N GLU A 346 33.35 -29.13 3.53
CA GLU A 346 33.28 -30.59 3.63
C GLU A 346 31.84 -31.10 3.51
N LEU A 347 30.88 -30.46 4.17
CA LEU A 347 29.48 -30.84 4.01
C LEU A 347 29.01 -30.60 2.56
N GLY A 348 29.45 -29.50 1.94
CA GLY A 348 29.20 -29.23 0.52
C GLY A 348 29.77 -30.30 -0.40
N SER A 349 30.97 -30.78 -0.11
CA SER A 349 31.61 -31.87 -0.87
C SER A 349 30.82 -33.17 -0.71
N ALA A 350 30.36 -33.49 0.49
CA ALA A 350 29.54 -34.67 0.77
C ALA A 350 28.19 -34.64 0.04
N VAL A 351 27.50 -33.50 0.09
CA VAL A 351 26.22 -33.30 -0.62
C VAL A 351 26.40 -33.44 -2.13
N ASN A 352 27.45 -32.84 -2.70
CA ASN A 352 27.74 -32.95 -4.12
C ASN A 352 28.04 -34.40 -4.53
N ALA A 353 28.88 -35.10 -3.78
CA ALA A 353 29.23 -36.49 -4.07
C ALA A 353 28.00 -37.42 -3.99
N TYR A 354 27.15 -37.22 -2.98
CA TYR A 354 25.88 -37.95 -2.89
C TYR A 354 24.93 -37.65 -4.04
N ILE A 355 24.82 -36.38 -4.45
CA ILE A 355 23.99 -35.98 -5.60
C ILE A 355 24.49 -36.64 -6.89
N GLU A 356 25.80 -36.70 -7.13
CA GLU A 356 26.33 -37.41 -8.30
C GLU A 356 26.08 -38.92 -8.23
N LEU A 357 26.11 -39.52 -7.04
CA LEU A 357 25.75 -40.92 -6.83
C LEU A 357 24.28 -41.20 -7.22
N ILE A 358 23.31 -40.46 -6.69
CA ILE A 358 21.89 -40.67 -7.02
C ILE A 358 21.51 -40.30 -8.47
N ARG A 359 22.35 -39.48 -9.14
CA ARG A 359 22.20 -39.16 -10.56
C ARG A 359 22.75 -40.26 -11.48
N THR A 360 23.71 -41.04 -11.00
CA THR A 360 24.33 -42.14 -11.76
C THR A 360 23.66 -43.48 -11.47
N ASP A 361 23.25 -43.71 -10.23
CA ASP A 361 22.54 -44.91 -9.79
C ASP A 361 21.10 -44.58 -9.34
N HIS A 362 20.16 -44.78 -10.25
CA HIS A 362 18.72 -44.58 -10.00
C HIS A 362 18.08 -45.68 -9.15
N THR A 363 18.82 -46.72 -8.74
CA THR A 363 18.30 -47.70 -7.77
C THR A 363 18.24 -47.14 -6.35
N ILE A 364 19.01 -46.09 -6.08
CA ILE A 364 19.02 -45.38 -4.81
C ILE A 364 17.86 -44.39 -4.80
N VAL A 365 16.93 -44.58 -3.85
CA VAL A 365 15.82 -43.64 -3.63
C VAL A 365 16.39 -42.36 -3.02
N PRO A 366 16.30 -41.20 -3.69
CA PRO A 366 16.83 -39.95 -3.15
C PRO A 366 16.05 -39.52 -1.92
N CYS A 367 16.65 -39.60 -0.74
CA CYS A 367 16.06 -39.15 0.51
C CYS A 367 17.13 -38.91 1.58
N PHE A 368 16.73 -38.34 2.72
CA PHE A 368 17.65 -38.10 3.83
C PHE A 368 18.22 -39.41 4.41
N ASN A 369 17.44 -40.49 4.46
CA ASN A 369 17.92 -41.78 4.97
C ASN A 369 19.12 -42.32 4.18
N THR A 370 19.02 -42.34 2.85
CA THR A 370 20.09 -42.80 1.96
C THR A 370 21.28 -41.84 1.95
N PHE A 371 21.06 -40.54 2.16
CA PHE A 371 22.15 -39.59 2.37
C PHE A 371 22.90 -39.84 3.69
N TYR A 372 22.16 -40.10 4.77
CA TYR A 372 22.74 -40.42 6.08
C TYR A 372 23.55 -41.72 6.04
N GLU A 373 23.03 -42.75 5.37
CA GLU A 373 23.75 -44.01 5.13
C GLU A 373 25.03 -43.77 4.31
N TYR A 374 24.95 -42.97 3.24
CA TYR A 374 26.12 -42.58 2.45
C TYR A 374 27.17 -41.83 3.30
N LEU A 375 26.76 -40.89 4.15
CA LEU A 375 27.67 -40.19 5.06
C LEU A 375 28.35 -41.16 6.04
N ARG A 376 27.60 -42.12 6.59
CA ARG A 376 28.07 -43.08 7.60
C ARG A 376 29.04 -44.11 7.04
N ASP A 377 28.70 -44.68 5.88
CA ASP A 377 29.35 -45.90 5.37
C ASP A 377 30.33 -45.61 4.23
N VAL A 378 30.14 -44.54 3.46
CA VAL A 378 30.95 -44.26 2.26
C VAL A 378 31.81 -43.02 2.47
N TYR A 379 31.18 -41.86 2.69
CA TYR A 379 31.90 -40.58 2.77
C TYR A 379 32.91 -40.54 3.93
N ARG A 380 32.56 -41.18 5.05
CA ARG A 380 33.44 -41.31 6.20
C ARG A 380 34.72 -42.08 5.88
N GLU A 381 34.62 -43.20 5.18
CA GLU A 381 35.79 -44.00 4.75
C GLU A 381 36.60 -43.24 3.70
N ASP A 382 35.92 -42.60 2.74
CA ASP A 382 36.57 -41.77 1.72
C ASP A 382 37.40 -40.65 2.35
N MET A 383 36.87 -39.96 3.38
CA MET A 383 37.61 -38.93 4.12
C MET A 383 38.89 -39.45 4.78
N GLU A 384 38.86 -40.67 5.34
CA GLU A 384 40.02 -41.28 6.00
C GLU A 384 41.14 -41.65 5.01
N GLN A 385 40.78 -41.90 3.75
CA GLN A 385 41.70 -42.29 2.67
C GLN A 385 42.29 -41.10 1.87
N ARG A 386 41.85 -39.86 2.11
CA ARG A 386 42.34 -38.68 1.36
C ARG A 386 43.80 -38.34 1.68
N ASP A 387 44.53 -37.89 0.65
CA ASP A 387 45.90 -37.38 0.78
C ASP A 387 45.99 -36.13 1.68
N ILE A 388 45.01 -35.23 1.58
CA ILE A 388 44.89 -34.05 2.45
C ILE A 388 43.94 -34.42 3.60
N LYS A 389 44.51 -34.64 4.78
CA LYS A 389 43.74 -35.03 5.97
C LYS A 389 43.00 -33.83 6.56
N VAL A 390 41.68 -33.93 6.60
CA VAL A 390 40.82 -33.07 7.42
C VAL A 390 40.79 -33.65 8.82
N THR A 391 41.19 -32.88 9.83
CA THR A 391 41.23 -33.38 11.20
C THR A 391 39.84 -33.35 11.85
N LEU A 392 39.66 -34.10 12.94
CA LEU A 392 38.42 -34.07 13.74
C LEU A 392 38.09 -32.67 14.29
N SER A 393 39.10 -31.81 14.49
CA SER A 393 38.91 -30.41 14.87
C SER A 393 38.43 -29.53 13.72
N ASP A 394 38.69 -29.92 12.48
CA ASP A 394 38.28 -29.17 11.29
C ASP A 394 36.86 -29.56 10.82
N PHE A 395 36.52 -30.85 10.91
CA PHE A 395 35.19 -31.37 10.60
C PHE A 395 34.88 -32.65 11.39
N ASN A 396 34.02 -32.53 12.40
CA ASN A 396 33.66 -33.67 13.25
C ASN A 396 32.46 -34.45 12.67
N ILE A 397 32.74 -35.35 11.72
CA ILE A 397 31.70 -36.19 11.10
C ILE A 397 30.94 -37.07 12.10
N ASN A 398 31.58 -37.50 13.19
CA ASN A 398 30.92 -38.30 14.22
C ASN A 398 29.87 -37.49 14.97
N ASN A 399 30.18 -36.23 15.28
CA ASN A 399 29.23 -35.30 15.88
C ASN A 399 28.09 -34.99 14.88
N LEU A 400 28.41 -34.73 13.61
CA LEU A 400 27.41 -34.54 12.55
C LEU A 400 26.44 -35.73 12.48
N LEU A 401 26.95 -36.96 12.36
CA LEU A 401 26.13 -38.17 12.30
C LEU A 401 25.29 -38.34 13.58
N THR A 402 25.87 -38.07 14.76
CA THR A 402 25.14 -38.17 16.03
C THR A 402 23.97 -37.20 16.09
N THR A 403 24.18 -35.95 15.65
CA THR A 403 23.13 -34.93 15.62
C THR A 403 22.07 -35.25 14.56
N LEU A 404 22.50 -35.63 13.35
CA LEU A 404 21.60 -35.96 12.25
C LEU A 404 20.79 -37.25 12.48
N LYS A 405 21.22 -38.13 13.39
CA LYS A 405 20.55 -39.39 13.73
C LYS A 405 19.08 -39.21 14.12
N GLN A 406 18.70 -38.07 14.69
CA GLN A 406 17.31 -37.81 15.06
C GLN A 406 16.36 -37.67 13.86
N TYR A 407 16.88 -37.37 12.67
CA TYR A 407 16.12 -37.26 11.41
C TYR A 407 16.26 -38.51 10.52
N TYR A 408 17.13 -39.45 10.92
CA TYR A 408 17.28 -40.75 10.26
C TYR A 408 16.21 -41.72 10.75
N ARG A 409 15.87 -42.73 9.94
CA ARG A 409 14.87 -43.78 10.24
C ARG A 409 14.95 -44.26 11.70
N GLY A 410 13.83 -44.15 12.43
CA GLY A 410 13.72 -44.51 13.85
C GLY A 410 14.18 -43.42 14.83
N GLY A 411 14.59 -42.26 14.32
CA GLY A 411 14.82 -41.05 15.10
C GLY A 411 13.52 -40.30 15.41
N ARG A 412 13.60 -39.30 16.30
CA ARG A 412 12.43 -38.52 16.77
C ARG A 412 11.72 -37.77 15.64
N TYR A 413 12.46 -37.34 14.62
CA TYR A 413 12.00 -36.50 13.52
C TYR A 413 12.22 -37.20 12.16
N ASP A 414 12.16 -38.53 12.11
CA ASP A 414 12.45 -39.29 10.89
C ASP A 414 11.50 -39.00 9.73
N PHE A 415 10.26 -38.62 10.04
CA PHE A 415 9.23 -38.18 9.11
C PHE A 415 9.58 -36.89 8.37
N LEU A 416 10.42 -36.03 8.96
CA LEU A 416 10.54 -34.63 8.56
C LEU A 416 11.23 -34.45 7.20
N LEU A 417 12.27 -35.24 6.93
CA LEU A 417 13.14 -35.12 5.74
C LEU A 417 13.03 -36.32 4.78
N ASN A 418 12.06 -37.21 5.00
CA ASN A 418 11.86 -38.44 4.25
C ASN A 418 10.42 -38.58 3.72
N SER A 419 9.76 -37.47 3.39
CA SER A 419 8.37 -37.52 2.89
C SER A 419 8.28 -38.35 1.61
N ASP A 420 7.33 -39.29 1.59
CA ASP A 420 6.91 -40.06 0.40
C ASP A 420 5.75 -39.39 -0.35
N LYS A 421 5.06 -38.47 0.32
CA LYS A 421 4.01 -37.62 -0.24
C LYS A 421 4.65 -36.42 -0.93
N ASN A 422 5.12 -36.64 -2.15
CA ASN A 422 5.59 -35.57 -3.03
C ASN A 422 4.40 -34.68 -3.45
N ILE A 423 3.91 -33.83 -2.55
CA ILE A 423 2.97 -32.78 -2.92
C ILE A 423 3.76 -31.84 -3.83
N ASP A 424 3.37 -31.79 -5.11
CA ASP A 424 3.96 -30.85 -6.05
C ASP A 424 3.60 -29.42 -5.62
N LEU A 425 4.46 -28.83 -4.79
CA LEU A 425 4.33 -27.43 -4.38
C LEU A 425 4.60 -26.49 -5.54
N LEU A 426 5.26 -26.91 -6.63
CA LEU A 426 5.63 -26.03 -7.73
C LEU A 426 4.39 -25.52 -8.46
N SER A 427 3.47 -26.42 -8.83
CA SER A 427 2.24 -26.09 -9.57
C SER A 427 1.25 -25.29 -8.73
N LYS A 428 1.17 -25.52 -7.42
CA LYS A 428 0.21 -24.83 -6.52
C LYS A 428 0.43 -23.32 -6.52
N ARG A 429 -0.62 -22.54 -6.75
CA ARG A 429 -0.56 -21.07 -6.82
C ARG A 429 -0.87 -20.37 -5.52
N PHE A 430 -1.52 -21.05 -4.57
CA PHE A 430 -1.81 -20.47 -3.26
C PHE A 430 -1.44 -21.46 -2.16
N ILE A 431 -0.40 -21.14 -1.41
CA ILE A 431 0.15 -21.99 -0.36
C ILE A 431 0.25 -21.15 0.91
N VAL A 432 -0.24 -21.69 2.03
CA VAL A 432 -0.10 -21.09 3.36
C VAL A 432 0.63 -22.08 4.26
N PHE A 433 1.71 -21.63 4.88
CA PHE A 433 2.39 -22.34 5.96
C PHE A 433 2.08 -21.63 7.27
N GLU A 434 1.22 -22.26 8.07
CA GLU A 434 0.93 -21.83 9.43
C GLU A 434 1.94 -22.44 10.38
N ILE A 435 2.72 -21.57 11.03
CA ILE A 435 3.89 -21.96 11.81
C ILE A 435 3.77 -21.63 13.31
N ASP A 436 2.62 -21.15 13.78
CA ASP A 436 2.45 -20.72 15.17
C ASP A 436 2.77 -21.84 16.18
N GLN A 437 2.42 -23.09 15.88
CA GLN A 437 2.70 -24.24 16.75
C GLN A 437 4.18 -24.62 16.82
N VAL A 438 4.96 -24.31 15.78
CA VAL A 438 6.37 -24.68 15.69
C VAL A 438 7.32 -23.52 15.95
N LYS A 439 6.83 -22.27 16.01
CA LYS A 439 7.66 -21.05 16.13
C LYS A 439 8.64 -21.05 17.28
N ASP A 440 8.25 -21.64 18.41
CA ASP A 440 9.06 -21.69 19.64
C ASP A 440 9.87 -23.01 19.75
N ASN A 441 9.68 -23.95 18.82
CA ASN A 441 10.41 -25.22 18.79
C ASN A 441 11.76 -25.05 18.08
N LYS A 442 12.83 -25.05 18.86
CA LYS A 442 14.21 -24.84 18.37
C LYS A 442 14.70 -25.88 17.35
N ASP A 443 14.11 -27.08 17.33
CA ASP A 443 14.50 -28.15 16.41
C ASP A 443 13.68 -28.14 15.12
N LEU A 444 12.35 -27.96 15.23
CA LEU A 444 11.43 -28.02 14.08
C LEU A 444 11.39 -26.70 13.30
N PHE A 445 11.47 -25.58 13.99
CA PHE A 445 11.31 -24.26 13.37
C PHE A 445 12.31 -23.98 12.25
N PRO A 446 13.63 -24.21 12.43
CA PRO A 446 14.59 -23.97 11.36
C PRO A 446 14.29 -24.84 10.14
N VAL A 447 13.88 -26.09 10.35
CA VAL A 447 13.57 -27.03 9.27
C VAL A 447 12.35 -26.58 8.48
N VAL A 448 11.26 -26.26 9.17
CA VAL A 448 10.04 -25.75 8.52
C VAL A 448 10.35 -24.48 7.72
N THR A 449 11.14 -23.58 8.27
CA THR A 449 11.55 -22.35 7.57
C THR A 449 12.33 -22.67 6.30
N ILE A 450 13.27 -23.61 6.34
CA ILE A 450 14.06 -23.99 5.17
C ILE A 450 13.17 -24.63 4.09
N ILE A 451 12.22 -25.49 4.47
CA ILE A 451 11.23 -26.08 3.55
C ILE A 451 10.44 -24.97 2.82
N ILE A 452 9.95 -23.98 3.56
CA ILE A 452 9.21 -22.84 3.02
C ILE A 452 10.07 -22.07 2.01
N MET A 453 11.31 -21.74 2.40
CA MET A 453 12.23 -21.00 1.53
C MET A 453 12.57 -21.77 0.27
N GLU A 454 12.82 -23.08 0.39
CA GLU A 454 13.13 -23.95 -0.74
C GLU A 454 11.95 -24.07 -1.71
N ALA A 455 10.73 -24.24 -1.20
CA ALA A 455 9.52 -24.23 -2.01
C ALA A 455 9.39 -22.93 -2.81
N PHE A 456 9.73 -21.79 -2.20
CA PHE A 456 9.69 -20.50 -2.90
C PHE A 456 10.82 -20.33 -3.93
N ILE A 457 12.07 -20.70 -3.58
CA ILE A 457 13.21 -20.64 -4.51
C ILE A 457 12.96 -21.54 -5.72
N ASN A 458 12.41 -22.73 -5.52
CA ASN A 458 12.05 -23.65 -6.59
C ASN A 458 11.05 -23.01 -7.58
N LYS A 459 9.99 -22.36 -7.06
CA LYS A 459 9.07 -21.56 -7.88
C LYS A 459 9.76 -20.42 -8.61
N MET A 460 10.60 -19.67 -7.91
CA MET A 460 11.35 -18.55 -8.47
C MET A 460 12.18 -18.98 -9.69
N ARG A 461 12.80 -20.15 -9.62
CA ARG A 461 13.71 -20.68 -10.65
C ARG A 461 12.99 -21.34 -11.81
N ARG A 462 12.04 -22.24 -11.55
CA ARG A 462 11.40 -23.08 -12.58
C ARG A 462 10.25 -22.37 -13.31
N LEU A 463 9.47 -21.53 -12.63
CA LEU A 463 8.34 -20.84 -13.25
C LEU A 463 8.81 -19.56 -13.97
N LYS A 464 8.96 -19.56 -15.29
CA LYS A 464 9.34 -18.36 -16.06
C LYS A 464 8.10 -17.55 -16.45
N GLY A 465 8.21 -16.21 -16.47
CA GLY A 465 7.12 -15.30 -16.87
C GLY A 465 5.94 -15.18 -15.89
N ILE A 466 5.89 -16.03 -14.87
CA ILE A 466 4.86 -16.02 -13.84
C ILE A 466 5.30 -15.15 -12.66
N ARG A 467 4.37 -14.42 -12.03
CA ARG A 467 4.63 -13.61 -10.83
C ARG A 467 4.68 -14.48 -9.59
N LYS A 468 5.65 -14.29 -8.69
CA LYS A 468 5.75 -15.02 -7.41
C LYS A 468 5.77 -14.03 -6.25
N MET A 469 4.97 -14.27 -5.24
CA MET A 469 4.96 -13.49 -4.02
C MET A 469 5.21 -14.40 -2.84
N ILE A 470 6.21 -14.06 -2.03
CA ILE A 470 6.37 -14.62 -0.68
C ILE A 470 5.98 -13.56 0.32
N LEU A 471 5.12 -13.92 1.27
CA LEU A 471 4.70 -13.06 2.35
C LEU A 471 5.05 -13.72 3.69
N ILE A 472 5.68 -12.95 4.57
CA ILE A 472 6.12 -13.41 5.89
C ILE A 472 5.45 -12.52 6.94
N GLU A 473 4.48 -13.06 7.67
CA GLU A 473 3.76 -12.34 8.75
C GLU A 473 4.27 -12.75 10.13
N GLU A 474 4.79 -11.78 10.89
CA GLU A 474 5.36 -11.87 12.27
C GLU A 474 6.45 -12.95 12.52
N ALA A 475 6.65 -13.87 11.58
CA ALA A 475 7.64 -14.93 11.65
C ALA A 475 9.07 -14.43 11.35
N TRP A 476 9.23 -13.18 10.91
CA TRP A 476 10.53 -12.64 10.50
C TRP A 476 11.57 -12.73 11.62
N LYS A 477 11.19 -12.61 12.90
CA LYS A 477 12.13 -12.71 14.04
C LYS A 477 12.76 -14.09 14.12
N ALA A 478 11.91 -15.11 14.02
CA ALA A 478 12.35 -16.48 14.10
C ALA A 478 13.14 -16.87 12.83
N ILE A 479 12.80 -16.27 11.68
CA ILE A 479 13.51 -16.43 10.39
C ILE A 479 14.78 -15.56 10.31
N ALA A 480 15.02 -14.64 11.25
CA ALA A 480 16.21 -13.77 11.26
C ALA A 480 17.32 -14.27 12.20
N SER A 481 17.34 -15.56 12.55
CA SER A 481 18.53 -16.18 13.17
C SER A 481 19.77 -15.95 12.30
N ALA A 482 20.97 -15.96 12.88
CA ALA A 482 22.20 -15.55 12.19
C ALA A 482 22.39 -16.22 10.82
N ASN A 483 22.05 -17.51 10.69
CA ASN A 483 22.16 -18.27 9.44
C ASN A 483 21.04 -17.97 8.42
N MET A 484 19.86 -17.52 8.87
CA MET A 484 18.68 -17.28 8.01
C MET A 484 18.53 -15.81 7.59
N ALA A 485 19.15 -14.89 8.33
CA ALA A 485 19.26 -13.48 7.96
C ALA A 485 19.88 -13.25 6.57
N ASP A 486 20.98 -13.96 6.26
CA ASP A 486 21.63 -13.89 4.96
C ASP A 486 20.74 -14.43 3.84
N TYR A 487 19.88 -15.40 4.14
CA TYR A 487 18.87 -15.91 3.20
C TYR A 487 17.79 -14.87 2.90
N ILE A 488 17.23 -14.19 3.91
CA ILE A 488 16.27 -13.10 3.67
C ILE A 488 16.93 -12.02 2.81
N LYS A 489 18.18 -11.67 3.10
CA LYS A 489 18.96 -10.70 2.33
C LYS A 489 19.17 -11.13 0.88
N TYR A 490 19.50 -12.41 0.65
CA TYR A 490 19.59 -12.99 -0.69
C TYR A 490 18.26 -12.91 -1.42
N LEU A 491 17.17 -13.33 -0.77
CA LEU A 491 15.81 -13.34 -1.32
C LEU A 491 15.42 -11.94 -1.80
N TYR A 492 15.52 -10.92 -0.93
CA TYR A 492 15.14 -9.54 -1.26
C TYR A 492 15.95 -8.95 -2.44
N LYS A 493 17.23 -9.30 -2.56
CA LYS A 493 18.10 -8.85 -3.65
C LYS A 493 17.84 -9.58 -4.98
N THR A 494 17.45 -10.85 -4.90
CA THR A 494 17.41 -11.76 -6.05
C THR A 494 16.01 -11.91 -6.63
N VAL A 495 14.96 -11.86 -5.81
CA VAL A 495 13.56 -12.13 -6.22
C VAL A 495 13.10 -11.25 -7.38
N ARG A 496 13.56 -9.99 -7.43
CA ARG A 496 13.27 -9.04 -8.51
C ARG A 496 13.71 -9.53 -9.90
N LYS A 497 14.75 -10.37 -9.99
CA LYS A 497 15.26 -10.93 -11.26
C LYS A 497 14.34 -12.01 -11.83
N TYR A 498 13.42 -12.53 -11.02
CA TYR A 498 12.56 -13.67 -11.34
C TYR A 498 11.08 -13.32 -11.37
N PHE A 499 10.76 -12.04 -11.63
CA PHE A 499 9.41 -11.50 -11.59
C PHE A 499 8.69 -11.83 -10.27
N GLY A 500 9.42 -11.77 -9.16
CA GLY A 500 8.82 -11.95 -7.85
C GLY A 500 9.00 -10.76 -6.93
N GLU A 501 8.35 -10.86 -5.78
CA GLU A 501 8.36 -9.88 -4.71
C GLU A 501 8.32 -10.57 -3.35
N ALA A 502 9.06 -10.01 -2.41
CA ALA A 502 9.04 -10.41 -1.01
C ALA A 502 8.30 -9.36 -0.19
N ILE A 503 7.41 -9.82 0.70
CA ILE A 503 6.59 -8.97 1.55
C ILE A 503 6.81 -9.40 3.00
N VAL A 504 7.16 -8.44 3.86
CA VAL A 504 7.20 -8.64 5.30
C VAL A 504 6.08 -7.84 5.94
N VAL A 505 5.35 -8.51 6.83
CA VAL A 505 4.19 -7.97 7.53
C VAL A 505 4.46 -8.08 9.02
N THR A 506 4.33 -6.96 9.74
CA THR A 506 4.59 -6.97 11.18
C THR A 506 3.86 -5.87 11.95
N GLN A 507 3.65 -6.11 13.24
CA GLN A 507 3.08 -5.18 14.20
C GLN A 507 4.11 -4.64 15.19
N GLU A 508 5.19 -5.38 15.45
CA GLU A 508 6.12 -5.03 16.53
C GLU A 508 7.21 -4.05 16.08
N VAL A 509 6.93 -2.76 16.24
CA VAL A 509 7.84 -1.66 15.87
C VAL A 509 9.19 -1.74 16.59
N ASP A 510 9.18 -2.04 17.89
CA ASP A 510 10.40 -2.00 18.71
C ASP A 510 11.44 -3.02 18.24
N ASP A 511 11.00 -4.22 17.87
CA ASP A 511 11.91 -5.27 17.43
C ASP A 511 12.54 -4.98 16.06
N ILE A 512 11.80 -4.30 15.19
CA ILE A 512 12.30 -3.87 13.88
C ILE A 512 13.36 -2.80 14.04
N ILE A 513 13.10 -1.81 14.91
CA ILE A 513 14.04 -0.71 15.20
C ILE A 513 15.36 -1.26 15.75
N GLN A 514 15.28 -2.30 16.58
CA GLN A 514 16.46 -2.88 17.22
C GLN A 514 17.25 -3.85 16.33
N SER A 515 16.72 -4.27 15.18
CA SER A 515 17.37 -5.25 14.29
C SER A 515 18.08 -4.59 13.09
N PRO A 516 19.42 -4.51 13.06
CA PRO A 516 20.16 -3.95 11.92
C PRO A 516 19.90 -4.73 10.63
N ILE A 517 19.76 -6.05 10.75
CA ILE A 517 19.53 -6.96 9.63
C ILE A 517 18.22 -6.63 8.93
N VAL A 518 17.14 -6.41 9.69
CA VAL A 518 15.82 -6.08 9.13
C VAL A 518 15.85 -4.72 8.46
N LYS A 519 16.47 -3.72 9.09
CA LYS A 519 16.63 -2.39 8.51
C LYS A 519 17.37 -2.43 7.17
N GLU A 520 18.54 -3.08 7.13
CA GLU A 520 19.38 -3.12 5.94
C GLU A 520 18.85 -4.05 4.84
N SER A 521 18.24 -5.17 5.21
CA SER A 521 17.89 -6.23 4.27
C SER A 521 16.44 -6.15 3.81
N ILE A 522 15.52 -5.73 4.66
CA ILE A 522 14.08 -5.70 4.37
C ILE A 522 13.64 -4.28 4.03
N ILE A 523 13.80 -3.33 4.97
CA ILE A 523 13.25 -1.97 4.82
C ILE A 523 13.93 -1.23 3.67
N ASN A 524 15.27 -1.21 3.64
CA ASN A 524 16.02 -0.52 2.58
C ASN A 524 15.86 -1.17 1.19
N ASN A 525 15.41 -2.43 1.11
CA ASN A 525 15.15 -3.12 -0.15
C ASN A 525 13.65 -3.26 -0.44
N SER A 526 12.79 -2.48 0.24
CA SER A 526 11.35 -2.40 0.01
C SER A 526 10.96 -0.99 -0.44
N ASP A 527 10.77 -0.83 -1.74
CA ASP A 527 10.39 0.47 -2.30
C ASP A 527 8.91 0.79 -2.04
N CYS A 528 8.09 -0.23 -1.76
CA CYS A 528 6.71 -0.06 -1.36
C CYS A 528 6.57 -0.22 0.16
N LYS A 529 6.12 0.84 0.82
CA LYS A 529 5.84 0.85 2.26
C LYS A 529 4.35 1.03 2.45
N ILE A 530 3.75 0.16 3.26
CA ILE A 530 2.32 0.16 3.53
C ILE A 530 2.14 0.30 5.03
N LEU A 531 1.51 1.39 5.46
CA LEU A 531 1.28 1.66 6.87
C LEU A 531 -0.22 1.73 7.10
N LEU A 532 -0.69 0.89 8.03
CA LEU A 532 -2.04 0.98 8.55
C LEU A 532 -2.10 2.00 9.68
N ASP A 533 -3.24 2.09 10.35
CA ASP A 533 -3.49 3.00 11.46
C ASP A 533 -2.43 2.91 12.57
N GLN A 534 -1.64 3.98 12.74
CA GLN A 534 -0.54 4.06 13.71
C GLN A 534 -0.92 4.72 15.04
N ARG A 535 -2.21 4.91 15.35
CA ARG A 535 -2.65 5.59 16.59
C ARG A 535 -2.09 4.97 17.88
N LYS A 536 -1.86 3.64 17.89
CA LYS A 536 -1.23 2.96 19.04
C LYS A 536 0.26 3.30 19.22
N TYR A 537 0.93 3.79 18.17
CA TYR A 537 2.35 4.12 18.18
C TYR A 537 2.63 5.62 18.08
N MET A 538 1.65 6.49 18.37
CA MET A 538 1.81 7.95 18.29
C MET A 538 3.04 8.47 19.05
N THR A 539 3.32 7.93 20.24
CA THR A 539 4.46 8.34 21.06
C THR A 539 5.81 7.93 20.50
N LYS A 540 5.84 6.89 19.66
CA LYS A 540 7.05 6.33 19.04
C LYS A 540 7.16 6.67 17.54
N PHE A 541 6.21 7.44 16.99
CA PHE A 541 6.10 7.65 15.56
C PHE A 541 7.33 8.34 14.97
N ASP A 542 8.00 9.25 15.70
CA ASP A 542 9.22 9.89 15.21
C ASP A 542 10.35 8.86 14.96
N GLY A 543 10.41 7.80 15.78
CA GLY A 543 11.30 6.66 15.55
C GLY A 543 10.93 5.86 14.29
N ILE A 544 9.63 5.64 14.06
CA ILE A 544 9.11 4.99 12.83
C ILE A 544 9.45 5.84 11.61
N GLN A 545 9.22 7.15 11.69
CA GLN A 545 9.49 8.12 10.64
C GLN A 545 10.97 8.10 10.25
N ALA A 546 11.88 8.17 11.24
CA ALA A 546 13.32 8.13 11.01
C ALA A 546 13.78 6.76 10.45
N MET A 547 13.22 5.66 10.95
CA MET A 547 13.56 4.31 10.52
C MET A 547 13.15 4.06 9.06
N LEU A 548 11.94 4.51 8.68
CA LEU A 548 11.41 4.35 7.33
C LEU A 548 11.84 5.46 6.37
N GLY A 549 12.52 6.51 6.83
CA GLY A 549 12.92 7.65 6.01
C GLY A 549 11.72 8.41 5.42
N LEU A 550 10.68 8.62 6.24
CA LEU A 550 9.44 9.29 5.82
C LEU A 550 9.56 10.82 5.96
N SER A 551 9.05 11.53 4.96
CA SER A 551 8.91 12.99 4.96
C SER A 551 7.79 13.48 5.89
N GLU A 552 7.78 14.78 6.21
CA GLU A 552 6.69 15.40 6.99
C GLU A 552 5.33 15.27 6.28
N LYS A 553 5.30 15.35 4.94
CA LYS A 553 4.08 15.11 4.16
C LYS A 553 3.54 13.69 4.39
N GLU A 554 4.42 12.69 4.33
CA GLU A 554 4.02 11.28 4.52
C GLU A 554 3.59 11.04 5.96
N LYS A 555 4.27 11.61 6.95
CA LYS A 555 3.83 11.64 8.35
C LYS A 555 2.40 12.16 8.46
N SER A 556 2.10 13.35 7.92
CA SER A 556 0.75 13.92 7.96
C SER A 556 -0.29 13.01 7.31
N GLN A 557 0.04 12.37 6.18
CA GLN A 557 -0.87 11.41 5.55
C GLN A 557 -1.13 10.19 6.44
N ILE A 558 -0.10 9.58 7.02
CA ILE A 558 -0.22 8.39 7.86
C ILE A 558 -1.02 8.70 9.14
N LEU A 559 -0.79 9.86 9.75
CA LEU A 559 -1.49 10.27 10.97
C LEU A 559 -2.95 10.69 10.71
N SER A 560 -3.30 11.00 9.45
CA SER A 560 -4.68 11.26 9.03
C SER A 560 -5.54 10.00 8.82
N ILE A 561 -4.95 8.81 8.89
CA ILE A 561 -5.66 7.53 8.69
C ILE A 561 -6.78 7.38 9.73
N ASN A 562 -7.97 7.04 9.25
CA ASN A 562 -9.18 6.78 10.03
C ASN A 562 -9.62 7.94 10.95
N GLN A 563 -9.29 9.19 10.60
CA GLN A 563 -9.72 10.37 11.37
C GLN A 563 -11.11 10.89 10.96
N ASN A 564 -11.52 10.67 9.71
CA ASN A 564 -12.78 11.17 9.16
C ASN A 564 -13.48 10.10 8.33
N ASN A 565 -13.70 8.91 8.91
CA ASN A 565 -14.43 7.84 8.21
C ASN A 565 -15.91 8.21 8.04
N ASP A 566 -16.49 7.85 6.89
CA ASP A 566 -17.94 7.95 6.67
C ASP A 566 -18.68 6.96 7.58
N PRO A 567 -19.62 7.42 8.44
CA PRO A 567 -20.34 6.55 9.37
C PRO A 567 -21.27 5.53 8.68
N ASN A 568 -21.63 5.73 7.42
CA ASN A 568 -22.52 4.85 6.67
C ASN A 568 -21.78 3.75 5.91
N ARG A 569 -20.44 3.84 5.82
CA ARG A 569 -19.60 2.89 5.09
C ARG A 569 -18.75 2.09 6.07
N LEU A 570 -18.37 0.87 5.67
CA LEU A 570 -17.51 0.00 6.47
C LEU A 570 -16.19 -0.21 5.74
N TYR A 571 -15.17 0.55 6.15
CA TYR A 571 -13.83 0.47 5.58
C TYR A 571 -12.78 0.84 6.60
N LYS A 572 -11.52 0.46 6.31
CA LYS A 572 -10.35 1.02 6.97
C LYS A 572 -9.42 1.64 5.96
N GLU A 573 -8.83 2.76 6.33
CA GLU A 573 -7.84 3.44 5.51
C GLU A 573 -6.45 2.82 5.68
N VAL A 574 -5.66 2.89 4.61
CA VAL A 574 -4.29 2.42 4.53
C VAL A 574 -3.45 3.43 3.75
N TRP A 575 -2.28 3.76 4.27
CA TRP A 575 -1.31 4.57 3.54
C TRP A 575 -0.37 3.69 2.73
N ILE A 576 -0.09 4.11 1.50
CA ILE A 576 0.85 3.43 0.60
C ILE A 576 1.83 4.47 0.06
N GLY A 577 3.12 4.25 0.34
CA GLY A 577 4.25 5.00 -0.21
C GLY A 577 5.06 4.15 -1.20
N LEU A 578 5.47 4.78 -2.29
CA LEU A 578 6.21 4.20 -3.40
C LEU A 578 7.48 5.02 -3.68
N GLY A 579 8.63 4.41 -3.42
CA GLY A 579 9.97 4.95 -3.72
C GLY A 579 10.30 6.27 -3.04
N GLY A 580 9.56 6.67 -2.01
CA GLY A 580 9.69 7.99 -1.36
C GLY A 580 9.28 9.17 -2.24
N MET A 581 8.71 8.92 -3.42
CA MET A 581 8.31 9.96 -4.38
C MET A 581 6.79 10.13 -4.46
N GLN A 582 6.05 9.02 -4.34
CA GLN A 582 4.60 9.00 -4.47
C GLN A 582 3.99 8.35 -3.24
N SER A 583 2.98 9.00 -2.67
CA SER A 583 2.31 8.49 -1.48
C SER A 583 0.87 8.98 -1.40
N ALA A 584 -0.03 8.10 -0.98
CA ALA A 584 -1.43 8.45 -0.76
C ALA A 584 -2.10 7.50 0.25
N VAL A 585 -3.24 7.94 0.77
CA VAL A 585 -4.11 7.14 1.65
C VAL A 585 -5.26 6.59 0.82
N TYR A 586 -5.57 5.31 0.96
CA TYR A 586 -6.66 4.63 0.25
C TYR A 586 -7.59 3.95 1.26
N ALA A 587 -8.82 3.66 0.86
CA ALA A 587 -9.77 2.90 1.67
C ALA A 587 -9.80 1.42 1.23
N THR A 588 -9.69 0.52 2.20
CA THR A 588 -9.95 -0.91 2.04
C THR A 588 -11.41 -1.15 2.38
N GLU A 589 -12.24 -1.12 1.35
CA GLU A 589 -13.67 -1.43 1.42
C GLU A 589 -13.94 -2.69 0.59
N VAL A 590 -14.63 -3.65 1.19
CA VAL A 590 -14.88 -4.96 0.57
C VAL A 590 -16.35 -5.33 0.71
N SER A 591 -16.80 -6.27 -0.13
CA SER A 591 -18.12 -6.87 0.00
C SER A 591 -18.27 -7.63 1.33
N MET A 592 -19.52 -7.87 1.74
CA MET A 592 -19.79 -8.61 2.97
C MET A 592 -19.27 -10.06 2.92
N GLU A 593 -19.24 -10.67 1.74
CA GLU A 593 -18.69 -12.02 1.52
C GLU A 593 -17.18 -12.03 1.73
N GLU A 594 -16.47 -11.05 1.16
CA GLU A 594 -15.03 -10.87 1.40
C GLU A 594 -14.77 -10.61 2.88
N TYR A 595 -15.56 -9.75 3.53
CA TYR A 595 -15.46 -9.48 4.96
C TYR A 595 -15.55 -10.76 5.80
N LEU A 596 -16.59 -11.58 5.58
CA LEU A 596 -16.78 -12.85 6.29
C LEU A 596 -15.72 -13.90 5.94
N THR A 597 -15.08 -13.80 4.78
CA THR A 597 -13.95 -14.67 4.41
C THR A 597 -12.68 -14.30 5.18
N TYR A 598 -12.47 -13.00 5.43
CA TYR A 598 -11.22 -12.48 6.01
C TYR A 598 -11.30 -12.21 7.51
N THR A 599 -12.50 -12.21 8.09
CA THR A 599 -12.70 -11.84 9.49
C THR A 599 -11.83 -12.72 10.40
N THR A 600 -11.12 -12.06 11.31
CA THR A 600 -10.34 -12.71 12.37
C THR A 600 -11.10 -12.74 13.69
N GLU A 601 -12.29 -12.15 13.75
CA GLU A 601 -13.14 -12.16 14.94
C GLU A 601 -13.68 -13.58 15.16
N GLU A 602 -13.37 -14.16 16.31
CA GLU A 602 -13.65 -15.56 16.62
C GLU A 602 -15.15 -15.89 16.52
N THR A 603 -16.01 -15.00 17.03
CA THR A 603 -17.46 -15.19 16.99
C THR A 603 -18.00 -15.29 15.57
N GLU A 604 -17.49 -14.46 14.66
CA GLU A 604 -17.89 -14.48 13.25
C GLU A 604 -17.28 -15.67 12.50
N LYS A 605 -16.03 -16.03 12.78
CA LYS A 605 -15.40 -17.24 12.24
C LYS A 605 -16.20 -18.49 12.61
N VAL A 606 -16.56 -18.64 13.87
CA VAL A 606 -17.36 -19.77 14.37
C VAL A 606 -18.74 -19.79 13.71
N GLU A 607 -19.39 -18.64 13.54
CA GLU A 607 -20.68 -18.54 12.83
C GLU A 607 -20.58 -19.04 11.38
N VAL A 608 -19.53 -18.64 10.65
CA VAL A 608 -19.27 -19.10 9.27
C VAL A 608 -19.04 -20.62 9.24
N MET A 609 -18.22 -21.15 10.15
CA MET A 609 -17.88 -22.58 10.19
C MET A 609 -19.09 -23.44 10.57
N GLN A 610 -19.87 -23.05 11.58
CA GLN A 610 -21.10 -23.75 11.97
C GLN A 610 -22.10 -23.77 10.82
N ARG A 611 -22.26 -22.66 10.10
CA ARG A 611 -23.13 -22.61 8.92
C ARG A 611 -22.59 -23.51 7.81
N ALA A 612 -21.28 -23.54 7.59
CA ALA A 612 -20.67 -24.43 6.61
C ALA A 612 -20.91 -25.90 6.95
N GLU A 613 -20.76 -26.30 8.22
CA GLU A 613 -21.05 -27.66 8.69
C GLU A 613 -22.50 -28.08 8.41
N GLN A 614 -23.47 -27.20 8.69
CA GLN A 614 -24.89 -27.45 8.39
C GLN A 614 -25.16 -27.67 6.89
N LEU A 615 -24.31 -27.13 6.03
CA LEU A 615 -24.39 -27.25 4.57
C LEU A 615 -23.50 -28.37 4.01
N GLY A 616 -23.11 -29.34 4.84
CA GLY A 616 -22.25 -30.45 4.42
C GLY A 616 -20.82 -30.02 4.14
N GLY A 617 -20.37 -28.94 4.79
CA GLY A 617 -19.07 -28.35 4.56
C GLY A 617 -19.02 -27.48 3.30
N ASP A 618 -20.07 -26.73 2.94
CA ASP A 618 -20.01 -25.73 1.85
C ASP A 618 -19.87 -24.30 2.42
N ILE A 619 -18.62 -23.85 2.57
CA ILE A 619 -18.26 -22.53 3.10
C ILE A 619 -18.65 -21.39 2.16
N GLU A 620 -18.64 -21.60 0.85
CA GLU A 620 -18.99 -20.56 -0.12
C GLU A 620 -20.48 -20.22 0.00
N THR A 621 -21.32 -21.25 0.07
CA THR A 621 -22.75 -21.07 0.30
C THR A 621 -23.04 -20.52 1.70
N ALA A 622 -22.31 -20.98 2.72
CA ALA A 622 -22.43 -20.44 4.07
C ALA A 622 -22.18 -18.93 4.14
N ILE A 623 -21.06 -18.48 3.56
CA ILE A 623 -20.69 -17.05 3.49
C ILE A 623 -21.75 -16.25 2.74
N ARG A 624 -22.24 -16.74 1.59
CA ARG A 624 -23.29 -16.05 0.82
C ARG A 624 -24.59 -15.88 1.61
N LEU A 625 -25.03 -16.92 2.33
CA LEU A 625 -26.26 -16.86 3.13
C LEU A 625 -26.11 -15.88 4.29
N LEU A 626 -25.02 -15.97 5.05
CA LEU A 626 -24.73 -15.05 6.17
C LEU A 626 -24.60 -13.60 5.68
N ALA A 627 -23.94 -13.37 4.56
CA ALA A 627 -23.82 -12.04 3.97
C ALA A 627 -25.20 -11.44 3.63
N ASN A 628 -26.10 -12.24 3.05
CA ASN A 628 -27.45 -11.80 2.73
C ASN A 628 -28.29 -11.52 3.98
N GLU A 629 -28.16 -12.33 5.03
CA GLU A 629 -28.82 -12.10 6.32
C GLU A 629 -28.35 -10.79 6.98
N LYS A 630 -27.03 -10.56 7.04
CA LYS A 630 -26.46 -9.31 7.58
C LYS A 630 -26.91 -8.08 6.78
N ARG A 631 -26.99 -8.17 5.44
CA ARG A 631 -27.52 -7.08 4.60
C ARG A 631 -29.00 -6.79 4.85
N ASN A 632 -29.83 -7.82 5.04
CA ASN A 632 -31.26 -7.65 5.30
C ASN A 632 -31.52 -7.06 6.69
N ASN A 633 -30.70 -7.42 7.69
CA ASN A 633 -30.80 -6.86 9.03
C ASN A 633 -30.38 -5.39 9.09
N LYS A 634 -29.45 -4.93 8.26
CA LYS A 634 -29.09 -3.49 8.14
C LYS A 634 -30.15 -2.61 7.47
N LYS A 635 -31.09 -3.20 6.72
CA LYS A 635 -32.18 -2.48 6.06
C LYS A 635 -33.43 -2.33 6.95
N LYS A 636 -33.50 -3.06 8.05
CA LYS A 636 -34.51 -2.90 9.11
C LYS A 636 -33.97 -1.92 10.15
#